data_AF-A0A971A7J1-F1
#
_entry.id   AF-A0A971A7J1-F1
#
_cell.length_a   1.000
_cell.length_b   1.000
_cell.length_c   1.000
_cell.angle_alpha   90.00
_cell.angle_beta   90.00
_cell.angle_gamma   90.00
#
_symmetry.space_group_name_H-M   'P 1'
#
loop_
_entity.id
_entity.type
_entity.pdbx_description
1 polymer ?
#
loop_
_entity_poly.entity_id
_entity_poly.type
_entity_poly.pdbx_seq_one_letter_code
_entity_poly.pdbx_strand_id
1 'polypeptide(L)'
;MKKTIFLLLFALAIQGMGWAEMYHIRIVGIEITDENKDGVTGTGITGTITYDPVNRILTLDNATIIEELGNITFGISISMEHNGPLTIMLKGENTVDIRDVAISSGVDTKFTGTGVLYAYSARNTLQFLNKNKITFTGGCEVIALSTGWEAMAGDGIEKHAKIEIDNATLRLRGKRGCLVDIDTLILNQARIIEPAGAKFVKRRNAVCVGTTPVADEWLVIEKEKWYPIWVGGVQITENNKHNVTGDGSVSFDNDKLTLFHANIRRYKKETHDEGFTGYGIKVEQKYLDIHLKGKNTIGSDTYDNLSYYGIYHNWPTGDGSIYIDGTGSLNVKGSNSVVEANYLEFNDYCTFTTASSIKTKRGITIWGAPHVEVAKGISSENNMYNLFNISVFKYGETKETAAYCSLDEIKEQLESGFDKYVLIRPEELWVGATKVTPENADNVLAVSSNDFKVTFDYENETLYLNDVSIIRATEEVTEDGDTIAAVIKTEKDINIVLEGENSLRPATNRSSGYGIYNNFVRGGNITISGTGSLIIKQKGDDAIQAQSLTVKNATIKSGRIRADEKIAISDDASVQILSNGGEALYANQGNYELYSGGILKAGPDYATARNYEPSVLINEIKDNGSPSFVSIRPKELWVGGVKVTPANAANVLAGTDNDSKVMYDEANATLTLKDAIIRGYTKLGPESESTESSAIVTDKDLNIVLEGKNMFSPSSFLPNVYGIYSDLGSLANEGRIYISGEGSLNIRNKGPEAVKAYSVEVDGSTLTSGKIYTKDLISISGDAIVEITALEDNALYSEQGKISIYEESEILAGTDKYSTEKTTIENLLADMKPYVKIQPIVTGFESLENNEIIIRGGKGEIHISLIQSSSENFRSLSANVYNISGELIGKTALSEKQTVMHVHAPGIYIVRIGDNVKKVVVR
;
A
#
# COMPACT_ATOMS: atom_id res chain seq x y z
N MET A 1 -32.40 62.97 -65.26
CA MET A 1 -31.19 62.45 -64.60
C MET A 1 -31.16 62.62 -63.07
N LYS A 2 -31.52 63.76 -62.48
CA LYS A 2 -31.40 63.95 -61.01
C LYS A 2 -32.39 63.15 -60.13
N LYS A 3 -33.59 62.79 -60.59
CA LYS A 3 -34.56 61.96 -59.82
C LYS A 3 -34.28 60.45 -59.85
N THR A 4 -33.63 59.95 -60.91
CA THR A 4 -33.33 58.52 -61.07
C THR A 4 -32.06 58.10 -60.34
N ILE A 5 -31.08 59.02 -60.21
CA ILE A 5 -29.84 58.78 -59.44
C ILE A 5 -30.12 58.81 -57.93
N PHE A 6 -31.10 59.59 -57.48
CA PHE A 6 -31.46 59.66 -56.05
C PHE A 6 -32.18 58.40 -55.54
N LEU A 7 -32.97 57.71 -56.40
CA LEU A 7 -33.61 56.44 -56.05
C LEU A 7 -32.63 55.24 -56.05
N LEU A 8 -31.63 55.25 -56.94
CA LEU A 8 -30.61 54.19 -57.00
C LEU A 8 -29.61 54.26 -55.84
N LEU A 9 -29.26 55.47 -55.37
CA LEU A 9 -28.43 55.65 -54.18
C LEU A 9 -29.16 55.25 -52.89
N PHE A 10 -30.50 55.41 -52.82
CA PHE A 10 -31.30 54.94 -51.68
C PHE A 10 -31.45 53.40 -51.68
N ALA A 11 -31.52 52.76 -52.85
CA ALA A 11 -31.62 51.30 -52.96
C ALA A 11 -30.28 50.58 -52.69
N LEU A 12 -29.14 51.16 -53.08
CA LEU A 12 -27.81 50.64 -52.77
C LEU A 12 -27.41 50.90 -51.30
N ALA A 13 -27.94 51.94 -50.66
CA ALA A 13 -27.75 52.16 -49.22
C ALA A 13 -28.47 51.11 -48.35
N ILE A 14 -29.53 50.46 -48.86
CA ILE A 14 -30.26 49.39 -48.14
C ILE A 14 -29.59 48.01 -48.33
N GLN A 15 -28.81 47.81 -49.40
CA GLN A 15 -28.11 46.53 -49.64
C GLN A 15 -26.75 46.39 -48.95
N GLY A 16 -26.26 47.46 -48.30
CA GLY A 16 -25.07 47.44 -47.43
C GLY A 16 -25.38 47.25 -45.94
N MET A 17 -26.66 47.30 -45.55
CA MET A 17 -27.10 46.89 -44.21
C MET A 17 -27.34 45.38 -44.23
N GLY A 18 -26.26 44.60 -44.19
CA GLY A 18 -26.38 43.25 -43.65
C GLY A 18 -26.90 43.40 -42.23
N TRP A 19 -28.08 42.85 -41.94
CA TRP A 19 -28.52 42.75 -40.56
C TRP A 19 -27.52 41.83 -39.87
N ALA A 20 -26.65 42.37 -39.01
CA ALA A 20 -25.74 41.55 -38.23
C ALA A 20 -26.57 40.55 -37.43
N GLU A 21 -26.31 39.24 -37.60
CA GLU A 21 -27.04 38.22 -36.85
C GLU A 21 -26.75 38.42 -35.37
N MET A 22 -27.79 38.59 -34.57
CA MET A 22 -27.68 38.73 -33.12
C MET A 22 -27.74 37.34 -32.51
N TYR A 23 -26.75 36.99 -31.70
CA TYR A 23 -26.71 35.67 -31.08
C TYR A 23 -27.49 35.59 -29.77
N HIS A 24 -28.12 36.69 -29.35
CA HIS A 24 -28.89 36.80 -28.11
C HIS A 24 -28.07 36.49 -26.85
N ILE A 25 -26.77 36.80 -26.93
CA ILE A 25 -25.80 36.74 -25.83
C ILE A 25 -25.27 38.16 -25.64
N ARG A 26 -25.30 38.66 -24.40
CA ARG A 26 -24.75 39.98 -24.05
C ARG A 26 -23.66 39.88 -23.00
N ILE A 27 -22.59 40.65 -23.17
CA ILE A 27 -21.52 40.82 -22.19
C ILE A 27 -21.48 42.29 -21.78
N VAL A 28 -21.87 42.60 -20.53
CA VAL A 28 -21.91 43.97 -19.99
C VAL A 28 -22.71 44.92 -20.92
N GLY A 29 -23.84 44.40 -21.43
CA GLY A 29 -24.73 45.11 -22.36
C GLY A 29 -24.31 45.07 -23.83
N ILE A 30 -23.12 44.57 -24.17
CA ILE A 30 -22.64 44.43 -25.55
C ILE A 30 -23.23 43.15 -26.15
N GLU A 31 -24.05 43.28 -27.18
CA GLU A 31 -24.59 42.15 -27.96
C GLU A 31 -23.48 41.47 -28.78
N ILE A 32 -23.40 40.15 -28.72
CA ILE A 32 -22.53 39.38 -29.61
C ILE A 32 -23.21 39.24 -30.97
N THR A 33 -22.50 39.63 -32.02
CA THR A 33 -22.92 39.55 -33.42
C THR A 33 -21.81 38.94 -34.28
N ASP A 34 -22.09 38.73 -35.56
CA ASP A 34 -21.07 38.31 -36.54
C ASP A 34 -19.82 39.19 -36.55
N GLU A 35 -19.96 40.47 -36.21
CA GLU A 35 -18.88 41.46 -36.28
C GLU A 35 -17.88 41.35 -35.11
N ASN A 36 -18.32 40.86 -33.94
CA ASN A 36 -17.50 40.85 -32.72
C ASN A 36 -17.35 39.46 -32.06
N LYS A 37 -17.96 38.40 -32.62
CA LYS A 37 -17.91 37.04 -32.07
C LYS A 37 -16.50 36.48 -31.88
N ASP A 38 -15.53 36.91 -32.68
CA ASP A 38 -14.15 36.40 -32.62
C ASP A 38 -13.28 37.18 -31.59
N GLY A 39 -13.86 38.17 -30.89
CA GLY A 39 -13.17 38.98 -29.88
C GLY A 39 -14.08 40.05 -29.31
N VAL A 40 -14.84 39.70 -28.27
CA VAL A 40 -15.73 40.66 -27.59
C VAL A 40 -14.87 41.60 -26.73
N THR A 41 -14.95 42.89 -27.00
CA THR A 41 -14.19 43.93 -26.29
C THR A 41 -15.13 45.05 -25.88
N GLY A 42 -14.75 45.79 -24.83
CA GLY A 42 -15.55 46.88 -24.30
C GLY A 42 -14.98 47.43 -23.00
N THR A 43 -15.56 48.52 -22.54
CA THR A 43 -15.27 49.09 -21.21
C THR A 43 -15.60 48.05 -20.13
N GLY A 44 -14.65 47.80 -19.21
CA GLY A 44 -14.77 46.75 -18.20
C GLY A 44 -14.54 45.31 -18.70
N ILE A 45 -14.07 45.09 -19.93
CA ILE A 45 -13.72 43.76 -20.47
C ILE A 45 -12.23 43.68 -20.76
N THR A 46 -11.54 42.69 -20.18
CA THR A 46 -10.16 42.34 -20.51
C THR A 46 -10.02 40.82 -20.73
N GLY A 47 -8.86 40.39 -21.24
CA GLY A 47 -8.62 39.00 -21.64
C GLY A 47 -9.28 38.65 -22.97
N THR A 48 -9.51 37.35 -23.22
CA THR A 48 -10.06 36.88 -24.50
C THR A 48 -11.45 36.29 -24.31
N ILE A 49 -12.43 36.81 -25.05
CA ILE A 49 -13.79 36.28 -25.10
C ILE A 49 -14.20 36.07 -26.55
N THR A 50 -14.59 34.84 -26.89
CA THR A 50 -15.03 34.49 -28.25
C THR A 50 -16.28 33.62 -28.24
N TYR A 51 -17.05 33.65 -29.32
CA TYR A 51 -18.25 32.87 -29.51
C TYR A 51 -18.22 32.11 -30.85
N ASP A 52 -18.31 30.78 -30.78
CA ASP A 52 -18.50 29.92 -31.93
C ASP A 52 -20.01 29.66 -32.13
N PRO A 53 -20.65 30.25 -33.15
CA PRO A 53 -22.08 30.09 -33.39
C PRO A 53 -22.47 28.70 -33.88
N VAL A 54 -21.56 27.97 -34.54
CA VAL A 54 -21.84 26.64 -35.10
C VAL A 54 -21.95 25.62 -33.97
N ASN A 55 -20.99 25.64 -33.06
CA ASN A 55 -20.94 24.73 -31.91
C ASN A 55 -21.62 25.30 -30.66
N ARG A 56 -22.04 26.58 -30.70
CA ARG A 56 -22.62 27.35 -29.59
C ARG A 56 -21.71 27.33 -28.36
N ILE A 57 -20.45 27.73 -28.56
CA ILE A 57 -19.43 27.75 -27.50
C ILE A 57 -19.00 29.20 -27.25
N LEU A 58 -19.31 29.73 -26.08
CA LEU A 58 -18.73 30.97 -25.54
C LEU A 58 -17.45 30.61 -24.77
N THR A 59 -16.28 31.03 -25.25
CA THR A 59 -15.00 30.79 -24.58
C THR A 59 -14.60 32.01 -23.77
N LEU A 60 -14.31 31.79 -22.48
CA LEU A 60 -13.64 32.76 -21.60
C LEU A 60 -12.21 32.26 -21.36
N ASP A 61 -11.22 33.05 -21.77
CA ASP A 61 -9.81 32.72 -21.62
C ASP A 61 -9.06 33.88 -20.97
N ASN A 62 -8.74 33.69 -19.68
CA ASN A 62 -8.19 34.73 -18.80
C ASN A 62 -8.99 36.03 -18.85
N ALA A 63 -10.32 35.92 -18.97
CA ALA A 63 -11.21 37.04 -19.20
C ALA A 63 -11.63 37.70 -17.88
N THR A 64 -11.64 39.03 -17.83
CA THR A 64 -12.19 39.80 -16.69
C THR A 64 -13.31 40.70 -17.19
N ILE A 65 -14.46 40.62 -16.54
CA ILE A 65 -15.71 41.30 -16.90
C ILE A 65 -16.20 42.05 -15.66
N ILE A 66 -16.12 43.38 -15.68
CA ILE A 66 -16.45 44.27 -14.55
C ILE A 66 -17.37 45.42 -14.96
N GLU A 67 -18.10 45.99 -14.00
CA GLU A 67 -18.92 47.18 -14.21
C GLU A 67 -18.10 48.46 -13.97
N GLU A 68 -17.85 49.27 -15.01
CA GLU A 68 -17.16 50.57 -14.87
C GLU A 68 -18.10 51.79 -14.97
N LEU A 69 -19.32 51.63 -15.51
CA LEU A 69 -20.26 52.73 -15.76
C LEU A 69 -21.71 52.31 -15.46
N GLY A 70 -22.45 53.17 -14.76
CA GLY A 70 -23.73 52.83 -14.14
C GLY A 70 -24.87 52.40 -15.09
N ASN A 71 -25.75 51.56 -14.52
CA ASN A 71 -26.99 50.97 -15.05
C ASN A 71 -26.87 49.61 -15.76
N ILE A 72 -25.73 48.91 -15.68
CA ILE A 72 -25.66 47.53 -16.17
C ILE A 72 -26.22 46.56 -15.12
N THR A 73 -27.08 45.64 -15.56
CA THR A 73 -27.78 44.68 -14.69
C THR A 73 -27.25 43.24 -14.84
N PHE A 74 -26.48 42.93 -15.88
CA PHE A 74 -25.98 41.57 -16.14
C PHE A 74 -24.54 41.58 -16.67
N GLY A 75 -23.69 40.70 -16.14
CA GLY A 75 -22.36 40.45 -16.68
C GLY A 75 -22.42 39.69 -17.98
N ILE A 76 -22.87 38.44 -17.92
CA ILE A 76 -23.19 37.61 -19.09
C ILE A 76 -24.69 37.31 -19.05
N SER A 77 -25.41 37.68 -20.10
CA SER A 77 -26.84 37.44 -20.24
C SER A 77 -27.12 36.62 -21.50
N ILE A 78 -27.70 35.44 -21.33
CA ILE A 78 -28.11 34.55 -22.42
C ILE A 78 -29.63 34.54 -22.47
N SER A 79 -30.19 35.07 -23.56
CA SER A 79 -31.64 35.20 -23.72
C SER A 79 -32.33 33.85 -23.87
N MET A 80 -33.62 33.80 -23.53
CA MET A 80 -34.51 32.67 -23.88
C MET A 80 -34.70 32.53 -25.40
N GLU A 81 -34.40 33.58 -26.17
CA GLU A 81 -34.44 33.58 -27.64
C GLU A 81 -33.16 32.99 -28.27
N HIS A 82 -32.16 32.62 -27.46
CA HIS A 82 -30.97 31.96 -27.97
C HIS A 82 -31.30 30.61 -28.61
N ASN A 83 -30.67 30.32 -29.75
CA ASN A 83 -30.99 29.14 -30.57
C ASN A 83 -30.36 27.85 -30.01
N GLY A 84 -30.98 27.30 -28.96
CA GLY A 84 -30.63 25.98 -28.40
C GLY A 84 -29.71 26.03 -27.18
N PRO A 85 -29.08 24.90 -26.79
CA PRO A 85 -28.20 24.84 -25.62
C PRO A 85 -26.86 25.52 -25.91
N LEU A 86 -26.33 26.21 -24.90
CA LEU A 86 -25.05 26.93 -24.95
C LEU A 86 -23.98 26.21 -24.11
N THR A 87 -22.73 26.20 -24.58
CA THR A 87 -21.56 25.82 -23.78
C THR A 87 -20.74 27.05 -23.42
N ILE A 88 -20.37 27.21 -22.15
CA ILE A 88 -19.37 28.17 -21.68
C ILE A 88 -18.09 27.39 -21.40
N MET A 89 -17.04 27.66 -22.18
CA MET A 89 -15.72 27.04 -22.05
C MET A 89 -14.80 27.96 -21.23
N LEU A 90 -14.32 27.47 -20.10
CA LEU A 90 -13.44 28.18 -19.17
C LEU A 90 -11.99 27.74 -19.38
N LYS A 91 -11.12 28.71 -19.69
CA LYS A 91 -9.66 28.55 -19.81
C LYS A 91 -8.97 29.60 -18.93
N GLY A 92 -7.89 29.21 -18.26
CA GLY A 92 -7.20 30.10 -17.32
C GLY A 92 -8.10 30.59 -16.19
N GLU A 93 -7.84 31.80 -15.69
CA GLU A 93 -8.60 32.41 -14.59
C GLU A 93 -9.54 33.49 -15.12
N ASN A 94 -10.84 33.27 -14.97
CA ASN A 94 -11.87 34.19 -15.49
C ASN A 94 -12.62 34.85 -14.34
N THR A 95 -12.90 36.15 -14.44
CA THR A 95 -13.61 36.92 -13.42
C THR A 95 -14.82 37.62 -14.01
N VAL A 96 -15.96 37.52 -13.33
CA VAL A 96 -17.17 38.30 -13.62
C VAL A 96 -17.61 38.96 -12.31
N ASP A 97 -17.37 40.26 -12.17
CA ASP A 97 -17.72 41.03 -10.97
C ASP A 97 -18.69 42.16 -11.32
N ILE A 98 -19.97 41.93 -11.01
CA ILE A 98 -21.07 42.78 -11.45
C ILE A 98 -22.05 42.98 -10.31
N ARG A 99 -22.56 44.21 -10.13
CA ARG A 99 -23.43 44.54 -9.01
C ARG A 99 -24.70 43.68 -8.92
N ASP A 100 -25.39 43.43 -10.03
CA ASP A 100 -26.72 42.80 -10.03
C ASP A 100 -26.61 41.28 -10.28
N VAL A 101 -26.52 40.82 -11.54
CA VAL A 101 -26.34 39.39 -11.83
C VAL A 101 -25.09 39.11 -12.64
N ALA A 102 -24.21 38.23 -12.15
CA ALA A 102 -22.95 37.94 -12.86
C ALA A 102 -23.22 37.13 -14.13
N ILE A 103 -23.97 36.02 -14.04
CA ILE A 103 -24.38 35.23 -15.20
C ILE A 103 -25.86 34.87 -15.11
N SER A 104 -26.63 35.20 -16.13
CA SER A 104 -28.03 34.82 -16.29
C SER A 104 -28.22 34.00 -17.57
N SER A 105 -28.93 32.86 -17.48
CA SER A 105 -29.24 32.05 -18.65
C SER A 105 -30.71 31.65 -18.77
N GLY A 106 -31.26 31.94 -19.95
CA GLY A 106 -32.60 31.56 -20.39
C GLY A 106 -32.68 30.24 -21.14
N VAL A 107 -31.57 29.53 -21.36
CA VAL A 107 -31.49 28.22 -22.06
C VAL A 107 -30.66 27.19 -21.28
N ASP A 108 -30.71 25.92 -21.70
CA ASP A 108 -29.80 24.87 -21.20
C ASP A 108 -28.34 25.31 -21.38
N THR A 109 -27.54 25.25 -20.32
CA THR A 109 -26.17 25.79 -20.31
C THR A 109 -25.18 24.82 -19.69
N LYS A 110 -24.07 24.59 -20.38
CA LYS A 110 -22.98 23.72 -19.90
C LYS A 110 -21.71 24.54 -19.65
N PHE A 111 -21.21 24.55 -18.42
CA PHE A 111 -19.88 25.05 -18.08
C PHE A 111 -18.86 23.92 -18.20
N THR A 112 -17.75 24.16 -18.88
CA THR A 112 -16.70 23.15 -19.09
C THR A 112 -15.32 23.76 -19.27
N GLY A 113 -14.29 22.92 -19.43
CA GLY A 113 -12.88 23.30 -19.48
C GLY A 113 -12.20 23.20 -18.13
N THR A 114 -10.87 23.23 -18.10
CA THR A 114 -10.08 23.08 -16.87
C THR A 114 -9.81 24.42 -16.16
N GLY A 115 -10.37 25.53 -16.66
CA GLY A 115 -10.21 26.86 -16.09
C GLY A 115 -11.12 27.12 -14.87
N VAL A 116 -10.89 28.27 -14.26
CA VAL A 116 -11.59 28.76 -13.08
C VAL A 116 -12.48 29.96 -13.46
N LEU A 117 -13.69 30.02 -12.91
CA LEU A 117 -14.58 31.18 -12.96
C LEU A 117 -14.81 31.73 -11.56
N TYR A 118 -14.39 32.97 -11.33
CA TYR A 118 -14.72 33.77 -10.17
C TYR A 118 -15.90 34.69 -10.51
N ALA A 119 -17.08 34.39 -9.97
CA ALA A 119 -18.28 35.18 -10.17
C ALA A 119 -18.67 35.89 -8.87
N TYR A 120 -18.81 37.22 -8.93
CA TYR A 120 -19.12 38.08 -7.80
C TYR A 120 -20.34 38.93 -8.11
N SER A 121 -21.26 39.04 -7.14
CA SER A 121 -22.39 39.96 -7.25
C SER A 121 -22.91 40.48 -5.91
N ALA A 122 -23.69 41.57 -5.97
CA ALA A 122 -24.48 42.06 -4.83
C ALA A 122 -25.94 41.58 -4.83
N ARG A 123 -26.40 40.90 -5.90
CA ARG A 123 -27.68 40.17 -5.93
C ARG A 123 -27.47 38.69 -6.27
N ASN A 124 -27.85 38.20 -7.45
CA ASN A 124 -27.78 36.78 -7.77
C ASN A 124 -26.51 36.55 -8.57
N THR A 125 -25.61 35.69 -8.11
CA THR A 125 -24.37 35.49 -8.87
C THR A 125 -24.64 34.67 -10.13
N LEU A 126 -25.27 33.51 -9.99
CA LEU A 126 -25.64 32.63 -11.11
C LEU A 126 -27.17 32.42 -11.09
N GLN A 127 -27.85 32.85 -12.15
CA GLN A 127 -29.31 32.78 -12.28
C GLN A 127 -29.72 31.96 -13.50
N PHE A 128 -30.58 30.97 -13.29
CA PHE A 128 -31.01 30.04 -14.35
C PHE A 128 -32.52 29.96 -14.45
N LEU A 129 -33.06 30.21 -15.64
CA LEU A 129 -34.51 30.39 -15.84
C LEU A 129 -35.19 29.16 -16.45
N ASN A 130 -36.52 29.16 -16.50
CA ASN A 130 -37.35 28.24 -17.33
C ASN A 130 -37.17 26.71 -17.13
N LYS A 131 -36.73 26.24 -15.96
CA LYS A 131 -36.47 24.80 -15.72
C LYS A 131 -35.35 24.20 -16.57
N ASN A 132 -34.47 25.04 -17.08
CA ASN A 132 -33.36 24.60 -17.90
C ASN A 132 -32.40 23.69 -17.13
N LYS A 133 -31.72 22.83 -17.87
CA LYS A 133 -30.64 21.98 -17.38
C LYS A 133 -29.33 22.74 -17.43
N ILE A 134 -28.65 22.80 -16.28
CA ILE A 134 -27.34 23.41 -16.13
C ILE A 134 -26.35 22.31 -15.75
N THR A 135 -25.27 22.20 -16.51
CA THR A 135 -24.24 21.18 -16.31
C THR A 135 -22.89 21.82 -16.06
N PHE A 136 -22.19 21.40 -15.00
CA PHE A 136 -20.79 21.74 -14.75
C PHE A 136 -19.94 20.50 -14.96
N THR A 137 -19.00 20.52 -15.91
CA THR A 137 -18.21 19.34 -16.28
C THR A 137 -16.79 19.67 -16.75
N GLY A 138 -16.02 18.66 -17.14
CA GLY A 138 -14.70 18.83 -17.77
C GLY A 138 -13.60 19.36 -16.83
N GLY A 139 -13.78 19.20 -15.52
CA GLY A 139 -12.79 19.63 -14.53
C GLY A 139 -12.86 21.10 -14.13
N CYS A 140 -13.87 21.86 -14.60
CA CYS A 140 -13.97 23.29 -14.30
C CYS A 140 -14.14 23.57 -12.81
N GLU A 141 -13.76 24.78 -12.42
CA GLU A 141 -13.97 25.30 -11.08
C GLU A 141 -14.78 26.60 -11.14
N VAL A 142 -15.81 26.71 -10.30
CA VAL A 142 -16.67 27.88 -10.23
C VAL A 142 -16.79 28.35 -8.78
N ILE A 143 -16.34 29.57 -8.52
CA ILE A 143 -16.47 30.25 -7.24
C ILE A 143 -17.51 31.35 -7.42
N ALA A 144 -18.68 31.17 -6.80
CA ALA A 144 -19.77 32.14 -6.88
C ALA A 144 -20.04 32.74 -5.49
N LEU A 145 -19.81 34.04 -5.36
CA LEU A 145 -20.06 34.79 -4.14
C LEU A 145 -21.11 35.87 -4.39
N SER A 146 -22.18 35.83 -3.61
CA SER A 146 -23.20 36.87 -3.54
C SER A 146 -23.18 37.52 -2.16
N THR A 147 -23.08 38.84 -2.12
CA THR A 147 -23.13 39.62 -0.87
C THR A 147 -24.55 39.98 -0.42
N GLY A 148 -25.56 39.79 -1.27
CA GLY A 148 -26.93 40.22 -0.97
C GLY A 148 -28.01 39.16 -1.09
N TRP A 149 -28.01 38.34 -2.14
CA TRP A 149 -29.07 37.37 -2.43
C TRP A 149 -28.50 35.95 -2.55
N GLU A 150 -28.78 35.23 -3.63
CA GLU A 150 -28.37 33.84 -3.81
C GLU A 150 -27.08 33.71 -4.63
N ALA A 151 -26.21 32.74 -4.29
CA ALA A 151 -25.04 32.45 -5.12
C ALA A 151 -25.44 31.74 -6.42
N MET A 152 -26.32 30.75 -6.33
CA MET A 152 -26.88 30.05 -7.47
C MET A 152 -28.37 29.78 -7.25
N ALA A 153 -29.22 30.25 -8.16
CA ALA A 153 -30.66 30.11 -8.04
C ALA A 153 -31.36 29.85 -9.38
N GLY A 154 -32.47 29.11 -9.31
CA GLY A 154 -33.49 29.09 -10.36
C GLY A 154 -34.40 30.33 -10.35
N ASP A 155 -35.46 30.32 -11.14
CA ASP A 155 -36.42 31.44 -11.30
C ASP A 155 -37.40 31.63 -10.11
N GLY A 156 -37.28 30.87 -9.01
CA GLY A 156 -38.08 31.00 -7.77
C GLY A 156 -39.62 30.77 -7.87
N ILE A 157 -40.21 30.89 -9.06
CA ILE A 157 -41.61 30.60 -9.41
C ILE A 157 -41.71 29.09 -9.71
N GLU A 158 -42.83 28.58 -10.23
CA GLU A 158 -43.01 27.18 -10.71
C GLU A 158 -42.01 26.71 -11.80
N LYS A 159 -40.87 27.39 -11.98
CA LYS A 159 -39.83 27.25 -13.02
C LYS A 159 -38.42 26.97 -12.44
N HIS A 160 -38.30 26.01 -11.53
CA HIS A 160 -37.01 25.60 -10.92
C HIS A 160 -36.06 24.86 -11.89
N ALA A 161 -34.76 25.19 -11.85
CA ALA A 161 -33.73 24.61 -12.72
C ALA A 161 -33.31 23.18 -12.32
N LYS A 162 -32.67 22.46 -13.25
CA LYS A 162 -32.05 21.15 -12.98
C LYS A 162 -30.53 21.32 -13.04
N ILE A 163 -29.84 20.95 -11.97
CA ILE A 163 -28.38 21.10 -11.87
C ILE A 163 -27.72 19.73 -11.91
N GLU A 164 -26.72 19.59 -12.77
CA GLU A 164 -25.84 18.44 -12.86
C GLU A 164 -24.40 18.91 -12.66
N ILE A 165 -23.70 18.28 -11.72
CA ILE A 165 -22.28 18.53 -11.46
C ILE A 165 -21.57 17.21 -11.72
N ASP A 166 -20.71 17.20 -12.73
CA ASP A 166 -20.03 16.01 -13.26
C ASP A 166 -18.52 16.26 -13.33
N ASN A 167 -17.75 15.79 -12.34
CA ASN A 167 -16.31 16.05 -12.27
C ASN A 167 -15.96 17.57 -12.35
N ALA A 168 -16.61 18.38 -11.52
CA ALA A 168 -16.37 19.82 -11.40
C ALA A 168 -16.37 20.26 -9.93
N THR A 169 -15.73 21.39 -9.64
CA THR A 169 -15.65 21.97 -8.29
C THR A 169 -16.46 23.26 -8.22
N LEU A 170 -17.40 23.35 -7.28
CA LEU A 170 -18.20 24.55 -7.03
C LEU A 170 -18.00 25.02 -5.58
N ARG A 171 -17.71 26.32 -5.42
CA ARG A 171 -17.72 27.01 -4.12
C ARG A 171 -18.74 28.12 -4.17
N LEU A 172 -19.84 27.95 -3.44
CA LEU A 172 -21.00 28.84 -3.49
C LEU A 172 -21.20 29.48 -2.13
N ARG A 173 -21.31 30.81 -2.08
CA ARG A 173 -21.69 31.54 -0.87
C ARG A 173 -22.66 32.64 -1.21
N GLY A 174 -23.92 32.47 -0.81
CA GLY A 174 -24.96 33.48 -0.99
C GLY A 174 -25.57 33.87 0.33
N LYS A 175 -25.85 35.17 0.51
CA LYS A 175 -26.42 35.71 1.75
C LYS A 175 -27.80 35.14 2.10
N ARG A 176 -28.61 34.80 1.09
CA ARG A 176 -29.97 34.26 1.26
C ARG A 176 -30.09 32.78 0.87
N GLY A 177 -29.06 32.22 0.24
CA GLY A 177 -29.00 30.82 -0.18
C GLY A 177 -27.82 30.55 -1.11
N CYS A 178 -27.15 29.41 -0.93
CA CYS A 178 -26.03 29.04 -1.79
C CYS A 178 -26.48 28.33 -3.07
N LEU A 179 -27.39 27.35 -2.94
CA LEU A 179 -27.98 26.63 -4.07
C LEU A 179 -29.47 26.36 -3.78
N VAL A 180 -30.34 27.18 -4.38
CA VAL A 180 -31.79 27.22 -4.10
C VAL A 180 -32.61 27.31 -5.39
N ASP A 181 -33.93 27.16 -5.28
CA ASP A 181 -34.88 27.22 -6.40
C ASP A 181 -34.59 26.22 -7.53
N ILE A 182 -34.10 25.02 -7.18
CA ILE A 182 -33.79 23.93 -8.10
C ILE A 182 -34.72 22.72 -7.90
N ASP A 183 -35.12 22.06 -8.97
CA ASP A 183 -36.00 20.87 -8.95
C ASP A 183 -35.20 19.58 -8.76
N THR A 184 -33.97 19.55 -9.28
CA THR A 184 -33.12 18.36 -9.31
C THR A 184 -31.66 18.76 -9.12
N LEU A 185 -30.93 18.03 -8.29
CA LEU A 185 -29.47 18.04 -8.20
C LEU A 185 -28.94 16.63 -8.50
N ILE A 186 -28.09 16.51 -9.51
CA ILE A 186 -27.36 15.29 -9.86
C ILE A 186 -25.88 15.55 -9.58
N LEU A 187 -25.26 14.67 -8.81
CA LEU A 187 -23.83 14.69 -8.55
C LEU A 187 -23.23 13.42 -9.17
N ASN A 188 -22.32 13.59 -10.12
CA ASN A 188 -21.57 12.53 -10.79
C ASN A 188 -20.08 12.82 -10.57
N GLN A 189 -19.33 11.86 -10.02
CA GLN A 189 -17.91 12.10 -9.66
C GLN A 189 -17.71 13.40 -8.85
N ALA A 190 -18.66 13.70 -7.96
CA ALA A 190 -18.69 14.91 -7.15
C ALA A 190 -19.46 14.67 -5.86
N ARG A 191 -19.10 15.39 -4.80
CA ARG A 191 -19.76 15.32 -3.50
C ARG A 191 -19.82 16.68 -2.81
N ILE A 192 -20.87 16.90 -2.04
CA ILE A 192 -20.95 18.02 -1.10
C ILE A 192 -20.04 17.69 0.09
N ILE A 193 -19.07 18.56 0.38
CA ILE A 193 -18.13 18.38 1.50
C ILE A 193 -18.39 19.36 2.64
N GLU A 194 -18.91 20.55 2.33
CA GLU A 194 -19.18 21.59 3.32
C GLU A 194 -20.49 22.32 3.02
N PRO A 195 -21.28 22.69 4.03
CA PRO A 195 -21.14 22.28 5.43
C PRO A 195 -21.48 20.78 5.63
N ALA A 196 -20.94 20.18 6.70
CA ALA A 196 -21.19 18.77 6.99
C ALA A 196 -22.69 18.48 7.15
N GLY A 197 -23.17 17.41 6.50
CA GLY A 197 -24.58 17.02 6.52
C GLY A 197 -25.47 17.79 5.54
N ALA A 198 -24.91 18.70 4.74
CA ALA A 198 -25.64 19.35 3.65
C ALA A 198 -26.07 18.32 2.58
N LYS A 199 -27.33 18.40 2.15
CA LYS A 199 -27.89 17.55 1.09
C LYS A 199 -29.00 18.26 0.35
N PHE A 200 -29.27 17.83 -0.88
CA PHE A 200 -30.44 18.31 -1.62
C PHE A 200 -31.74 17.84 -0.95
N VAL A 201 -32.62 18.80 -0.65
CA VAL A 201 -33.94 18.53 -0.06
C VAL A 201 -35.01 18.94 -1.07
N LYS A 202 -35.57 17.95 -1.79
CA LYS A 202 -36.56 18.19 -2.85
C LYS A 202 -37.74 19.06 -2.43
N ARG A 203 -38.25 18.86 -1.21
CA ARG A 203 -39.36 19.67 -0.65
C ARG A 203 -39.01 21.15 -0.39
N ARG A 204 -37.73 21.47 -0.33
CA ARG A 204 -37.21 22.84 -0.15
C ARG A 204 -36.62 23.41 -1.44
N ASN A 205 -36.54 22.61 -2.51
CA ASN A 205 -35.90 22.98 -3.77
C ASN A 205 -34.47 23.54 -3.57
N ALA A 206 -33.75 23.05 -2.57
CA ALA A 206 -32.49 23.64 -2.12
C ALA A 206 -31.55 22.61 -1.49
N VAL A 207 -30.25 22.93 -1.47
CA VAL A 207 -29.27 22.24 -0.61
C VAL A 207 -29.38 22.79 0.80
N CYS A 208 -29.62 21.90 1.76
CA CYS A 208 -29.94 22.23 3.15
C CYS A 208 -29.08 21.44 4.13
N VAL A 209 -28.78 22.05 5.28
CA VAL A 209 -28.44 21.30 6.51
C VAL A 209 -29.74 21.03 7.25
N GLY A 210 -30.09 19.74 7.40
CA GLY A 210 -31.40 19.33 7.92
C GLY A 210 -32.53 19.74 6.98
N THR A 211 -33.24 20.84 7.29
CA THR A 211 -34.31 21.40 6.44
C THR A 211 -34.13 22.89 6.14
N THR A 212 -33.01 23.47 6.54
CA THR A 212 -32.68 24.89 6.36
C THR A 212 -31.69 25.03 5.20
N PRO A 213 -32.01 25.83 4.16
CA PRO A 213 -31.08 26.10 3.07
C PRO A 213 -29.74 26.64 3.59
N VAL A 214 -28.63 26.18 2.99
CA VAL A 214 -27.29 26.71 3.30
C VAL A 214 -27.21 28.16 2.82
N ALA A 215 -26.82 29.09 3.69
CA ALA A 215 -26.73 30.52 3.41
C ALA A 215 -25.71 31.21 4.32
N ASP A 216 -25.13 32.32 3.87
CA ASP A 216 -24.13 33.15 4.58
C ASP A 216 -22.80 32.44 4.94
N GLU A 217 -22.67 31.17 4.55
CA GLU A 217 -21.49 30.31 4.66
C GLU A 217 -21.16 29.65 3.31
N TRP A 218 -20.01 28.98 3.22
CA TRP A 218 -19.62 28.29 2.00
C TRP A 218 -20.35 26.94 1.88
N LEU A 219 -20.98 26.72 0.73
CA LEU A 219 -21.34 25.41 0.21
C LEU A 219 -20.25 24.97 -0.76
N VAL A 220 -19.58 23.86 -0.45
CA VAL A 220 -18.48 23.35 -1.26
C VAL A 220 -18.86 21.98 -1.82
N ILE A 221 -18.78 21.88 -3.15
CA ILE A 221 -18.97 20.66 -3.91
C ILE A 221 -17.65 20.39 -4.63
N GLU A 222 -17.00 19.27 -4.31
CA GLU A 222 -15.71 18.90 -4.88
C GLU A 222 -15.81 17.64 -5.73
N LYS A 223 -14.84 17.49 -6.62
CA LYS A 223 -14.62 16.29 -7.43
C LYS A 223 -14.40 15.10 -6.51
N GLU A 224 -14.97 13.97 -6.88
CA GLU A 224 -14.80 12.71 -6.17
C GLU A 224 -14.55 11.58 -7.16
N LYS A 225 -13.49 10.81 -6.93
CA LYS A 225 -13.23 9.61 -7.71
C LYS A 225 -14.26 8.53 -7.35
N TRP A 226 -14.97 8.05 -8.37
CA TRP A 226 -15.92 6.95 -8.24
C TRP A 226 -15.36 5.73 -8.95
N TYR A 227 -15.44 4.59 -8.30
CA TYR A 227 -15.01 3.31 -8.85
C TYR A 227 -16.22 2.61 -9.48
N PRO A 228 -16.05 1.94 -10.64
CA PRO A 228 -17.15 1.24 -11.32
C PRO A 228 -17.40 -0.13 -10.67
N ILE A 229 -17.48 -0.15 -9.33
CA ILE A 229 -17.76 -1.32 -8.50
C ILE A 229 -18.91 -0.97 -7.56
N TRP A 230 -19.87 -1.88 -7.43
CA TRP A 230 -20.95 -1.78 -6.45
C TRP A 230 -20.95 -2.99 -5.55
N VAL A 231 -21.13 -2.77 -4.25
CA VAL A 231 -21.30 -3.82 -3.24
C VAL A 231 -22.55 -3.51 -2.45
N GLY A 232 -23.49 -4.45 -2.40
CA GLY A 232 -24.74 -4.25 -1.68
C GLY A 232 -25.58 -3.07 -2.22
N GLY A 233 -25.41 -2.71 -3.49
CA GLY A 233 -26.03 -1.55 -4.12
C GLY A 233 -25.36 -0.20 -3.85
N VAL A 234 -24.30 -0.16 -3.03
CA VAL A 234 -23.50 1.05 -2.79
C VAL A 234 -22.36 1.07 -3.80
N GLN A 235 -22.19 2.18 -4.52
CA GLN A 235 -21.02 2.38 -5.38
C GLN A 235 -19.80 2.73 -4.54
N ILE A 236 -18.64 2.19 -4.89
CA ILE A 236 -17.38 2.55 -4.25
C ILE A 236 -16.92 3.93 -4.74
N THR A 237 -16.49 4.76 -3.80
CA THR A 237 -16.04 6.14 -3.98
C THR A 237 -14.81 6.38 -3.11
N GLU A 238 -14.04 7.42 -3.40
CA GLU A 238 -12.88 7.80 -2.58
C GLU A 238 -13.27 7.97 -1.10
N ASN A 239 -14.48 8.47 -0.80
CA ASN A 239 -14.94 8.70 0.57
C ASN A 239 -15.34 7.43 1.33
N ASN A 240 -15.94 6.45 0.65
CA ASN A 240 -16.46 5.25 1.30
C ASN A 240 -15.59 4.00 1.09
N LYS A 241 -14.47 4.08 0.36
CA LYS A 241 -13.65 2.92 0.02
C LYS A 241 -13.18 2.11 1.25
N HIS A 242 -12.97 2.74 2.41
CA HIS A 242 -12.57 2.01 3.62
C HIS A 242 -13.74 1.41 4.41
N ASN A 243 -14.99 1.73 4.05
CA ASN A 243 -16.20 1.23 4.70
C ASN A 243 -17.40 1.29 3.74
N VAL A 244 -17.40 0.41 2.73
CA VAL A 244 -18.34 0.50 1.59
C VAL A 244 -19.79 0.25 2.04
N THR A 245 -19.98 -0.71 2.94
CA THR A 245 -21.30 -1.13 3.47
C THR A 245 -21.76 -0.32 4.68
N GLY A 246 -20.88 0.47 5.29
CA GLY A 246 -21.14 1.27 6.49
C GLY A 246 -20.91 0.55 7.82
N ASP A 247 -20.73 -0.78 7.82
CA ASP A 247 -20.52 -1.61 9.01
C ASP A 247 -19.05 -2.05 9.22
N GLY A 248 -18.13 -1.60 8.37
CA GLY A 248 -16.70 -1.93 8.42
C GLY A 248 -16.34 -3.29 7.82
N SER A 249 -17.31 -4.04 7.27
CA SER A 249 -17.05 -5.39 6.77
C SER A 249 -16.52 -5.45 5.33
N VAL A 250 -16.57 -4.33 4.60
CA VAL A 250 -16.12 -4.23 3.21
C VAL A 250 -15.24 -3.01 3.01
N SER A 251 -14.01 -3.21 2.55
CA SER A 251 -13.07 -2.15 2.17
C SER A 251 -12.47 -2.38 0.79
N PHE A 252 -11.98 -1.33 0.17
CA PHE A 252 -11.42 -1.32 -1.18
C PHE A 252 -10.16 -0.45 -1.23
N ASP A 253 -9.08 -1.02 -1.73
CA ASP A 253 -7.82 -0.32 -1.98
C ASP A 253 -7.09 -0.92 -3.18
N ASN A 254 -6.56 -0.10 -4.09
CA ASN A 254 -5.77 -0.53 -5.24
C ASN A 254 -6.30 -1.79 -5.98
N ASP A 255 -7.55 -1.75 -6.45
CA ASP A 255 -8.24 -2.87 -7.13
C ASP A 255 -8.45 -4.14 -6.29
N LYS A 256 -8.20 -4.07 -4.97
CA LYS A 256 -8.46 -5.12 -3.99
C LYS A 256 -9.65 -4.79 -3.11
N LEU A 257 -10.73 -5.56 -3.25
CA LEU A 257 -11.92 -5.55 -2.41
C LEU A 257 -11.76 -6.57 -1.27
N THR A 258 -11.59 -6.11 -0.04
CA THR A 258 -11.53 -6.99 1.14
C THR A 258 -12.92 -7.20 1.74
N LEU A 259 -13.31 -8.45 1.96
CA LEU A 259 -14.49 -8.86 2.70
C LEU A 259 -14.07 -9.47 4.05
N PHE A 260 -14.50 -8.86 5.15
CA PHE A 260 -14.20 -9.32 6.51
C PHE A 260 -15.49 -9.52 7.31
N HIS A 261 -15.88 -10.78 7.50
CA HIS A 261 -17.18 -11.16 8.09
C HIS A 261 -18.39 -10.47 7.44
N ALA A 262 -18.30 -10.17 6.14
CA ALA A 262 -19.28 -9.39 5.42
C ALA A 262 -20.59 -10.16 5.21
N ASN A 263 -21.72 -9.50 5.47
CA ASN A 263 -23.06 -10.04 5.21
C ASN A 263 -23.82 -9.14 4.22
N ILE A 264 -23.57 -9.37 2.93
CA ILE A 264 -24.08 -8.53 1.85
C ILE A 264 -25.47 -9.03 1.44
N ARG A 265 -26.50 -8.34 1.94
CA ARG A 265 -27.91 -8.68 1.65
C ARG A 265 -28.64 -7.75 0.68
N ARG A 266 -28.10 -6.54 0.51
CA ARG A 266 -28.60 -5.56 -0.46
C ARG A 266 -27.99 -5.82 -1.83
N TYR A 267 -28.44 -5.11 -2.85
CA TYR A 267 -27.96 -5.28 -4.21
C TYR A 267 -28.12 -4.02 -5.05
N LYS A 268 -27.27 -3.89 -6.08
CA LYS A 268 -27.47 -2.92 -7.16
C LYS A 268 -28.60 -3.42 -8.05
N LYS A 269 -29.61 -2.59 -8.28
CA LYS A 269 -30.78 -2.91 -9.12
C LYS A 269 -30.65 -2.26 -10.48
N GLU A 270 -30.84 -3.04 -11.54
CA GLU A 270 -30.93 -2.55 -12.92
C GLU A 270 -32.27 -2.96 -13.53
N THR A 271 -33.00 -1.99 -14.06
CA THR A 271 -34.34 -2.20 -14.62
C THR A 271 -34.24 -2.39 -16.13
N HIS A 272 -34.95 -3.37 -16.65
CA HIS A 272 -35.08 -3.69 -18.07
C HIS A 272 -36.56 -3.79 -18.44
N ASP A 273 -36.89 -3.83 -19.73
CA ASP A 273 -38.28 -3.87 -20.21
C ASP A 273 -39.07 -5.08 -19.68
N GLU A 274 -38.39 -6.20 -19.41
CA GLU A 274 -38.98 -7.45 -18.91
C GLU A 274 -38.91 -7.63 -17.38
N GLY A 275 -38.34 -6.67 -16.63
CA GLY A 275 -38.21 -6.79 -15.18
C GLY A 275 -37.00 -6.06 -14.61
N PHE A 276 -36.34 -6.64 -13.61
CA PHE A 276 -35.09 -6.10 -13.09
C PHE A 276 -34.11 -7.18 -12.66
N THR A 277 -32.83 -6.82 -12.70
CA THR A 277 -31.71 -7.66 -12.29
C THR A 277 -31.06 -7.08 -11.05
N GLY A 278 -30.75 -7.93 -10.08
CA GLY A 278 -30.03 -7.59 -8.86
C GLY A 278 -28.59 -8.11 -8.88
N TYR A 279 -27.66 -7.30 -8.38
CA TYR A 279 -26.24 -7.65 -8.25
C TYR A 279 -25.75 -7.44 -6.82
N GLY A 280 -25.31 -8.51 -6.15
CA GLY A 280 -24.67 -8.41 -4.83
C GLY A 280 -23.36 -7.62 -4.91
N ILE A 281 -22.45 -8.07 -5.78
CA ILE A 281 -21.26 -7.35 -6.22
C ILE A 281 -21.34 -7.18 -7.74
N LYS A 282 -21.33 -5.94 -8.22
CA LYS A 282 -21.23 -5.62 -9.66
C LYS A 282 -19.87 -5.01 -9.93
N VAL A 283 -19.18 -5.53 -10.94
CA VAL A 283 -17.83 -5.09 -11.33
C VAL A 283 -17.87 -4.69 -12.81
N GLU A 284 -17.59 -3.42 -13.07
CA GLU A 284 -17.45 -2.85 -14.42
C GLU A 284 -16.04 -2.30 -14.66
N GLN A 285 -15.06 -2.78 -13.89
CA GLN A 285 -13.63 -2.59 -14.15
C GLN A 285 -12.99 -3.81 -14.78
N LYS A 286 -11.80 -3.62 -15.35
CA LYS A 286 -11.09 -4.68 -16.05
C LYS A 286 -10.67 -5.83 -15.11
N TYR A 287 -10.08 -5.49 -13.97
CA TYR A 287 -9.55 -6.46 -13.00
C TYR A 287 -10.08 -6.13 -11.61
N LEU A 288 -10.37 -7.13 -10.79
CA LEU A 288 -10.68 -6.94 -9.37
C LEU A 288 -10.21 -8.15 -8.58
N ASP A 289 -9.47 -7.88 -7.49
CA ASP A 289 -9.09 -8.89 -6.51
C ASP A 289 -10.09 -8.84 -5.35
N ILE A 290 -10.72 -9.96 -5.00
CA ILE A 290 -11.63 -10.09 -3.86
C ILE A 290 -10.93 -10.91 -2.79
N HIS A 291 -10.53 -10.25 -1.71
CA HIS A 291 -9.79 -10.85 -0.61
C HIS A 291 -10.68 -11.20 0.56
N LEU A 292 -10.68 -12.48 0.94
CA LEU A 292 -11.59 -13.02 1.94
C LEU A 292 -10.90 -13.18 3.29
N LYS A 293 -11.54 -12.62 4.33
CA LYS A 293 -11.19 -12.83 5.73
C LYS A 293 -12.44 -13.19 6.53
N GLY A 294 -12.33 -14.16 7.44
CA GLY A 294 -13.48 -14.63 8.22
C GLY A 294 -14.59 -15.25 7.36
N LYS A 295 -15.82 -15.26 7.88
CA LYS A 295 -16.98 -15.88 7.22
C LYS A 295 -17.84 -14.84 6.50
N ASN A 296 -17.84 -14.85 5.17
CA ASN A 296 -18.55 -13.89 4.34
C ASN A 296 -19.75 -14.53 3.65
N THR A 297 -20.82 -13.76 3.48
CA THR A 297 -22.03 -14.19 2.77
C THR A 297 -22.53 -13.10 1.83
N ILE A 298 -22.86 -13.49 0.60
CA ILE A 298 -23.58 -12.65 -0.37
C ILE A 298 -24.90 -13.34 -0.70
N GLY A 299 -26.03 -12.67 -0.49
CA GLY A 299 -27.32 -13.23 -0.86
C GLY A 299 -28.49 -12.37 -0.41
N SER A 300 -29.56 -12.34 -1.21
CA SER A 300 -30.79 -11.64 -0.88
C SER A 300 -31.71 -12.50 0.01
N ASP A 301 -32.33 -11.91 1.03
CA ASP A 301 -33.32 -12.59 1.89
C ASP A 301 -34.68 -12.81 1.17
N THR A 302 -34.90 -12.16 0.02
CA THR A 302 -36.14 -12.26 -0.79
C THR A 302 -35.83 -12.89 -2.15
N TYR A 303 -36.39 -14.08 -2.42
CA TYR A 303 -36.15 -14.87 -3.64
C TYR A 303 -37.30 -14.86 -4.66
N ASP A 304 -38.38 -14.14 -4.41
CA ASP A 304 -39.56 -14.25 -5.27
C ASP A 304 -39.46 -13.30 -6.49
N ASN A 305 -39.32 -13.90 -7.68
CA ASN A 305 -39.38 -13.31 -9.02
C ASN A 305 -38.20 -12.42 -9.50
N LEU A 306 -36.99 -12.57 -8.97
CA LEU A 306 -35.83 -11.74 -9.34
C LEU A 306 -34.71 -12.54 -10.03
N SER A 307 -34.20 -12.01 -11.14
CA SER A 307 -32.88 -12.40 -11.68
C SER A 307 -31.81 -11.81 -10.76
N TYR A 308 -31.09 -12.65 -10.03
CA TYR A 308 -30.07 -12.21 -9.07
C TYR A 308 -28.72 -12.89 -9.30
N TYR A 309 -27.68 -12.06 -9.41
CA TYR A 309 -26.28 -12.45 -9.45
C TYR A 309 -25.61 -12.07 -8.14
N GLY A 310 -24.91 -13.04 -7.52
CA GLY A 310 -24.11 -12.76 -6.34
C GLY A 310 -22.89 -11.92 -6.69
N ILE A 311 -22.12 -12.37 -7.68
CA ILE A 311 -21.00 -11.62 -8.27
C ILE A 311 -21.22 -11.54 -9.78
N TYR A 312 -21.16 -10.33 -10.32
CA TYR A 312 -21.32 -10.09 -11.75
C TYR A 312 -20.19 -9.21 -12.28
N HIS A 313 -19.51 -9.70 -13.30
CA HIS A 313 -18.44 -9.01 -14.00
C HIS A 313 -18.60 -9.17 -15.50
N ASN A 314 -18.71 -8.05 -16.18
CA ASN A 314 -18.90 -8.03 -17.62
C ASN A 314 -18.13 -6.86 -18.23
N TRP A 315 -16.81 -7.03 -18.35
CA TRP A 315 -15.95 -6.05 -19.00
C TRP A 315 -16.13 -6.11 -20.53
N PRO A 316 -16.37 -4.98 -21.24
CA PRO A 316 -16.84 -4.98 -22.63
C PRO A 316 -15.93 -5.71 -23.62
N THR A 317 -14.61 -5.65 -23.44
CA THR A 317 -13.63 -6.26 -24.35
C THR A 317 -13.41 -7.74 -24.10
N GLY A 318 -14.08 -8.34 -23.12
CA GLY A 318 -13.97 -9.77 -22.82
C GLY A 318 -12.72 -10.17 -22.05
N ASP A 319 -11.69 -9.32 -21.98
CA ASP A 319 -10.36 -9.64 -21.42
C ASP A 319 -10.19 -9.35 -19.92
N GLY A 320 -11.24 -8.92 -19.24
CA GLY A 320 -11.23 -8.70 -17.79
C GLY A 320 -11.27 -9.99 -16.96
N SER A 321 -10.89 -9.88 -15.69
CA SER A 321 -10.82 -10.99 -14.72
C SER A 321 -11.28 -10.59 -13.32
N ILE A 322 -11.83 -11.55 -12.58
CA ILE A 322 -11.94 -11.50 -11.12
C ILE A 322 -10.97 -12.52 -10.52
N TYR A 323 -10.23 -12.10 -9.50
CA TYR A 323 -9.40 -12.96 -8.67
C TYR A 323 -10.03 -13.04 -7.28
N ILE A 324 -10.04 -14.22 -6.67
CA ILE A 324 -10.56 -14.43 -5.32
C ILE A 324 -9.48 -15.15 -4.51
N ASP A 325 -9.08 -14.56 -3.38
CA ASP A 325 -8.00 -15.05 -2.53
C ASP A 325 -8.31 -14.88 -1.03
N GLY A 326 -7.33 -15.22 -0.18
CA GLY A 326 -7.40 -15.05 1.27
C GLY A 326 -7.87 -16.30 2.03
N THR A 327 -7.67 -16.32 3.35
CA THR A 327 -7.94 -17.48 4.21
C THR A 327 -9.40 -17.58 4.66
N GLY A 328 -10.24 -16.61 4.31
CA GLY A 328 -11.65 -16.57 4.66
C GLY A 328 -12.55 -17.46 3.78
N SER A 329 -13.83 -17.51 4.16
CA SER A 329 -14.87 -18.16 3.38
C SER A 329 -15.85 -17.17 2.76
N LEU A 330 -16.41 -17.51 1.61
CA LEU A 330 -17.45 -16.78 0.92
C LEU A 330 -18.56 -17.74 0.48
N ASN A 331 -19.75 -17.57 1.06
CA ASN A 331 -20.97 -18.25 0.64
C ASN A 331 -21.81 -17.30 -0.22
N VAL A 332 -21.97 -17.63 -1.49
CA VAL A 332 -22.72 -16.82 -2.44
C VAL A 332 -24.02 -17.53 -2.80
N LYS A 333 -25.14 -16.84 -2.63
CA LYS A 333 -26.48 -17.33 -2.96
C LYS A 333 -27.12 -16.49 -4.06
N GLY A 334 -27.96 -17.09 -4.89
CA GLY A 334 -28.64 -16.42 -6.00
C GLY A 334 -29.59 -17.33 -6.77
N SER A 335 -30.41 -16.75 -7.64
CA SER A 335 -31.46 -17.46 -8.41
C SER A 335 -30.99 -17.89 -9.81
N ASN A 336 -29.99 -17.22 -10.39
CA ASN A 336 -29.38 -17.53 -11.70
C ASN A 336 -28.00 -18.19 -11.54
N SER A 337 -27.11 -18.08 -12.54
CA SER A 337 -25.66 -18.24 -12.33
C SER A 337 -25.23 -17.27 -11.24
N VAL A 338 -24.78 -17.80 -10.11
CA VAL A 338 -24.48 -17.01 -8.91
C VAL A 338 -23.23 -16.16 -9.12
N VAL A 339 -22.31 -16.63 -9.96
CA VAL A 339 -21.18 -15.86 -10.46
C VAL A 339 -21.22 -15.85 -11.99
N GLU A 340 -21.20 -14.66 -12.57
CA GLU A 340 -20.95 -14.47 -14.01
C GLU A 340 -19.74 -13.56 -14.17
N ALA A 341 -18.70 -14.03 -14.84
CA ALA A 341 -17.47 -13.27 -15.02
C ALA A 341 -16.86 -13.48 -16.41
N ASN A 342 -16.05 -12.55 -16.88
CA ASN A 342 -15.29 -12.79 -18.12
C ASN A 342 -14.26 -13.90 -17.91
N TYR A 343 -13.47 -13.83 -16.84
CA TYR A 343 -12.56 -14.86 -16.36
C TYR A 343 -12.58 -14.86 -14.83
N LEU A 344 -12.46 -16.03 -14.21
CA LEU A 344 -12.48 -16.18 -12.76
C LEU A 344 -11.27 -16.99 -12.31
N GLU A 345 -10.56 -16.50 -11.32
CA GLU A 345 -9.41 -17.18 -10.74
C GLU A 345 -9.57 -17.28 -9.22
N PHE A 346 -9.34 -18.47 -8.68
CA PHE A 346 -9.26 -18.71 -7.24
C PHE A 346 -7.81 -19.03 -6.87
N ASN A 347 -7.24 -18.26 -5.95
CA ASN A 347 -5.88 -18.42 -5.45
C ASN A 347 -5.90 -18.60 -3.93
N ASP A 348 -4.88 -19.28 -3.40
CA ASP A 348 -4.65 -19.45 -1.95
C ASP A 348 -5.84 -20.09 -1.19
N TYR A 349 -5.74 -20.26 0.13
CA TYR A 349 -6.62 -21.09 1.00
C TYR A 349 -8.08 -20.61 1.17
N CYS A 350 -8.67 -19.98 0.16
CA CYS A 350 -10.04 -19.49 0.26
C CYS A 350 -11.06 -20.63 0.22
N THR A 351 -12.17 -20.45 0.93
CA THR A 351 -13.33 -21.34 0.82
C THR A 351 -14.45 -20.63 0.07
N PHE A 352 -14.85 -21.13 -1.09
CA PHE A 352 -15.94 -20.59 -1.87
C PHE A 352 -17.07 -21.60 -1.99
N THR A 353 -18.30 -21.21 -1.64
CA THR A 353 -19.48 -22.07 -1.75
C THR A 353 -20.60 -21.35 -2.48
N THR A 354 -21.29 -22.05 -3.37
CA THR A 354 -22.48 -21.54 -4.06
C THR A 354 -23.54 -22.62 -4.29
N ALA A 355 -24.79 -22.25 -4.07
CA ALA A 355 -25.96 -23.11 -4.30
C ALA A 355 -26.42 -23.16 -5.77
N SER A 356 -25.75 -22.46 -6.69
CA SER A 356 -26.08 -22.42 -8.13
C SER A 356 -24.84 -22.49 -9.01
N SER A 357 -24.99 -22.27 -10.32
CA SER A 357 -23.91 -22.40 -11.30
C SER A 357 -22.94 -21.22 -11.30
N ILE A 358 -21.71 -21.46 -11.76
CA ILE A 358 -20.75 -20.42 -12.17
C ILE A 358 -20.70 -20.39 -13.70
N LYS A 359 -20.78 -19.20 -14.30
CA LYS A 359 -20.62 -19.00 -15.73
C LYS A 359 -19.44 -18.08 -16.02
N THR A 360 -18.54 -18.50 -16.90
CA THR A 360 -17.46 -17.64 -17.41
C THR A 360 -17.45 -17.56 -18.93
N LYS A 361 -16.84 -16.52 -19.50
CA LYS A 361 -16.66 -16.42 -20.96
C LYS A 361 -15.37 -17.08 -21.41
N ARG A 362 -14.26 -16.77 -20.73
CA ARG A 362 -12.91 -17.18 -21.10
C ARG A 362 -12.42 -18.42 -20.36
N GLY A 363 -13.00 -18.74 -19.20
CA GLY A 363 -12.56 -19.87 -18.39
C GLY A 363 -12.52 -19.56 -16.91
N ILE A 364 -12.10 -20.57 -16.17
CA ILE A 364 -11.86 -20.52 -14.74
C ILE A 364 -10.49 -21.15 -14.47
N THR A 365 -9.77 -20.64 -13.48
CA THR A 365 -8.51 -21.24 -13.01
C THR A 365 -8.50 -21.28 -11.50
N ILE A 366 -7.91 -22.35 -10.97
CA ILE A 366 -7.85 -22.61 -9.54
C ILE A 366 -6.39 -22.99 -9.25
N TRP A 367 -5.70 -22.16 -8.46
CA TRP A 367 -4.30 -22.34 -8.07
C TRP A 367 -4.16 -22.53 -6.56
N GLY A 368 -3.19 -23.34 -6.13
CA GLY A 368 -2.95 -23.63 -4.71
C GLY A 368 -3.89 -24.69 -4.15
N ALA A 369 -4.50 -24.41 -2.98
CA ALA A 369 -5.43 -25.31 -2.28
C ALA A 369 -6.76 -24.64 -1.82
N PRO A 370 -7.45 -23.84 -2.65
CA PRO A 370 -8.78 -23.34 -2.32
C PRO A 370 -9.83 -24.46 -2.26
N HIS A 371 -10.81 -24.32 -1.37
CA HIS A 371 -11.98 -25.20 -1.31
C HIS A 371 -13.17 -24.58 -2.05
N VAL A 372 -13.49 -25.07 -3.25
CA VAL A 372 -14.57 -24.52 -4.08
C VAL A 372 -15.72 -25.53 -4.24
N GLU A 373 -16.88 -25.23 -3.66
CA GLU A 373 -18.11 -26.04 -3.76
C GLU A 373 -19.17 -25.33 -4.63
N VAL A 374 -19.61 -26.00 -5.71
CA VAL A 374 -20.59 -25.46 -6.68
C VAL A 374 -21.73 -26.45 -6.90
N ALA A 375 -22.93 -26.14 -6.40
CA ALA A 375 -24.03 -27.11 -6.37
C ALA A 375 -24.65 -27.47 -7.73
N LYS A 376 -24.63 -26.56 -8.73
CA LYS A 376 -25.26 -26.78 -10.06
C LYS A 376 -24.28 -26.84 -11.24
N GLY A 377 -22.97 -26.81 -10.98
CA GLY A 377 -21.93 -26.94 -12.01
C GLY A 377 -21.32 -25.63 -12.52
N ILE A 378 -20.28 -25.76 -13.34
CA ILE A 378 -19.48 -24.65 -13.90
C ILE A 378 -19.54 -24.74 -15.43
N SER A 379 -19.72 -23.61 -16.13
CA SER A 379 -19.72 -23.54 -17.59
C SER A 379 -18.88 -22.38 -18.13
N SER A 380 -18.12 -22.62 -19.20
CA SER A 380 -17.34 -21.61 -19.93
C SER A 380 -17.71 -21.56 -21.41
N GLU A 381 -17.86 -20.36 -22.00
CA GLU A 381 -18.17 -20.22 -23.44
C GLU A 381 -17.00 -20.66 -24.34
N ASN A 382 -15.74 -20.52 -23.88
CA ASN A 382 -14.54 -20.88 -24.63
C ASN A 382 -13.92 -22.24 -24.23
N ASN A 383 -14.56 -23.02 -23.35
CA ASN A 383 -14.10 -24.34 -22.87
C ASN A 383 -12.64 -24.41 -22.34
N MET A 384 -11.98 -23.28 -22.02
CA MET A 384 -10.66 -23.31 -21.39
C MET A 384 -10.78 -23.51 -19.89
N TYR A 385 -10.29 -24.66 -19.41
CA TYR A 385 -10.22 -25.02 -18.00
C TYR A 385 -8.76 -25.37 -17.65
N ASN A 386 -8.12 -24.55 -16.80
CA ASN A 386 -6.83 -24.89 -16.19
C ASN A 386 -7.11 -25.21 -14.72
N LEU A 387 -7.20 -26.51 -14.41
CA LEU A 387 -7.72 -27.00 -13.14
C LEU A 387 -6.64 -27.82 -12.44
N PHE A 388 -6.15 -27.32 -11.31
CA PHE A 388 -5.36 -28.07 -10.34
C PHE A 388 -6.18 -28.13 -9.04
N ASN A 389 -6.31 -29.30 -8.42
CA ASN A 389 -6.97 -29.50 -7.11
C ASN A 389 -8.44 -29.06 -6.99
N ILE A 390 -9.37 -29.82 -7.58
CA ILE A 390 -10.82 -29.61 -7.45
C ILE A 390 -11.51 -30.77 -6.74
N SER A 391 -12.39 -30.46 -5.79
CA SER A 391 -13.44 -31.37 -5.32
C SER A 391 -14.81 -30.89 -5.83
N VAL A 392 -15.44 -31.62 -6.77
CA VAL A 392 -16.82 -31.30 -7.24
C VAL A 392 -17.80 -32.31 -6.64
N PHE A 393 -18.76 -31.84 -5.84
CA PHE A 393 -19.83 -32.66 -5.27
C PHE A 393 -21.20 -32.28 -5.84
N LYS A 394 -22.05 -33.28 -6.09
CA LYS A 394 -23.50 -33.11 -6.36
C LYS A 394 -24.25 -33.02 -5.03
N TYR A 395 -25.34 -32.26 -5.06
CA TYR A 395 -26.27 -32.13 -3.94
C TYR A 395 -26.95 -33.47 -3.59
N GLY A 396 -26.66 -34.00 -2.39
CA GLY A 396 -27.47 -35.04 -1.73
C GLY A 396 -26.91 -36.48 -1.64
N GLU A 397 -25.69 -36.77 -2.07
CA GLU A 397 -25.07 -38.10 -1.90
C GLU A 397 -23.95 -38.11 -0.83
N THR A 398 -23.81 -39.22 -0.11
CA THR A 398 -22.80 -39.43 0.95
C THR A 398 -21.41 -39.77 0.37
N LYS A 399 -20.34 -39.29 1.03
CA LYS A 399 -18.90 -39.36 0.69
C LYS A 399 -18.29 -40.71 0.23
N GLU A 400 -19.00 -41.84 0.30
CA GLU A 400 -18.38 -43.18 0.33
C GLU A 400 -18.24 -43.91 -1.04
N THR A 401 -18.64 -43.33 -2.18
CA THR A 401 -18.65 -44.07 -3.47
C THR A 401 -18.02 -43.38 -4.69
N ALA A 402 -17.18 -42.36 -4.52
CA ALA A 402 -16.47 -41.73 -5.65
C ALA A 402 -15.18 -42.48 -6.03
N ALA A 403 -14.96 -42.72 -7.33
CA ALA A 403 -13.74 -43.32 -7.86
C ALA A 403 -12.71 -42.23 -8.25
N TYR A 404 -11.43 -42.51 -8.00
CA TYR A 404 -10.29 -41.66 -8.34
C TYR A 404 -10.09 -41.57 -9.87
N CYS A 405 -9.78 -40.39 -10.41
CA CYS A 405 -9.54 -40.18 -11.85
C CYS A 405 -8.29 -39.31 -12.09
N SER A 406 -7.64 -39.55 -13.22
CA SER A 406 -6.46 -38.84 -13.72
C SER A 406 -6.81 -37.49 -14.36
N LEU A 407 -5.81 -36.60 -14.50
CA LEU A 407 -5.98 -35.27 -15.10
C LEU A 407 -6.51 -35.31 -16.55
N ASP A 408 -6.23 -36.40 -17.27
CA ASP A 408 -6.68 -36.61 -18.65
C ASP A 408 -8.14 -37.08 -18.71
N GLU A 409 -8.58 -37.91 -17.76
CA GLU A 409 -10.00 -38.31 -17.62
C GLU A 409 -10.89 -37.12 -17.20
N ILE A 410 -10.35 -36.17 -16.44
CA ILE A 410 -11.05 -34.92 -16.06
C ILE A 410 -11.29 -34.04 -17.29
N LYS A 411 -10.29 -33.91 -18.18
CA LYS A 411 -10.41 -33.13 -19.44
C LYS A 411 -11.42 -33.77 -20.39
N GLU A 412 -11.37 -35.09 -20.57
CA GLU A 412 -12.28 -35.83 -21.44
C GLU A 412 -13.75 -35.79 -20.95
N GLN A 413 -13.97 -35.71 -19.64
CA GLN A 413 -15.31 -35.57 -19.04
C GLN A 413 -15.85 -34.13 -19.06
N LEU A 414 -14.98 -33.11 -18.96
CA LEU A 414 -15.34 -31.70 -19.14
C LEU A 414 -15.78 -31.39 -20.59
N GLU A 415 -15.21 -32.08 -21.57
CA GLU A 415 -15.53 -31.92 -23.00
C GLU A 415 -16.83 -32.61 -23.43
N SER A 416 -17.32 -33.61 -22.68
CA SER A 416 -18.44 -34.48 -23.09
C SER A 416 -19.81 -34.17 -22.46
N GLY A 417 -19.89 -33.26 -21.47
CA GLY A 417 -21.14 -32.90 -20.78
C GLY A 417 -21.51 -33.91 -19.68
N PHE A 418 -21.61 -33.45 -18.43
CA PHE A 418 -21.51 -34.27 -17.21
C PHE A 418 -22.70 -35.21 -16.87
N ASP A 419 -22.36 -36.36 -16.24
CA ASP A 419 -23.24 -37.11 -15.32
C ASP A 419 -22.54 -37.76 -14.07
N LYS A 420 -21.21 -37.65 -13.84
CA LYS A 420 -20.53 -38.17 -12.60
C LYS A 420 -19.31 -37.35 -12.11
N TYR A 421 -19.02 -37.50 -10.81
CA TYR A 421 -18.21 -36.69 -9.88
C TYR A 421 -16.68 -36.85 -9.99
N VAL A 422 -15.92 -35.80 -9.63
CA VAL A 422 -14.44 -35.78 -9.58
C VAL A 422 -13.95 -35.32 -8.19
N LEU A 423 -13.09 -36.13 -7.57
CA LEU A 423 -12.42 -35.86 -6.28
C LEU A 423 -10.91 -35.70 -6.53
N ILE A 424 -10.36 -34.50 -6.35
CA ILE A 424 -8.92 -34.26 -6.23
C ILE A 424 -8.59 -34.00 -4.75
N ARG A 425 -7.52 -34.64 -4.26
CA ARG A 425 -7.10 -34.58 -2.84
C ARG A 425 -6.85 -33.13 -2.43
N PRO A 426 -7.60 -32.56 -1.47
CA PRO A 426 -7.18 -31.32 -0.82
C PRO A 426 -5.93 -31.57 0.02
N GLU A 427 -5.10 -30.55 0.27
CA GLU A 427 -4.08 -30.61 1.31
C GLU A 427 -4.74 -31.00 2.64
N GLU A 428 -4.28 -32.07 3.29
CA GLU A 428 -4.91 -32.55 4.52
C GLU A 428 -3.91 -32.49 5.69
N LEU A 429 -4.32 -31.82 6.76
CA LEU A 429 -3.72 -31.98 8.09
C LEU A 429 -4.62 -32.89 8.91
N TRP A 430 -4.05 -33.95 9.46
CA TRP A 430 -4.72 -34.84 10.40
C TRP A 430 -3.97 -34.86 11.73
N VAL A 431 -4.73 -34.75 12.83
CA VAL A 431 -4.20 -34.86 14.19
C VAL A 431 -5.02 -35.92 14.93
N GLY A 432 -4.36 -37.02 15.30
CA GLY A 432 -5.06 -38.26 15.66
C GLY A 432 -6.07 -38.65 14.59
N ALA A 433 -7.20 -39.25 14.95
CA ALA A 433 -8.22 -39.63 13.97
C ALA A 433 -9.09 -38.46 13.44
N THR A 434 -8.67 -37.21 13.61
CA THR A 434 -9.46 -36.02 13.26
C THR A 434 -8.78 -35.20 12.17
N LYS A 435 -9.51 -34.97 11.08
CA LYS A 435 -9.11 -34.02 10.03
C LYS A 435 -9.25 -32.60 10.56
N VAL A 436 -8.21 -31.79 10.41
CA VAL A 436 -8.25 -30.36 10.72
C VAL A 436 -8.98 -29.62 9.61
N THR A 437 -9.99 -28.85 9.97
CA THR A 437 -10.77 -27.98 9.08
C THR A 437 -10.86 -26.58 9.71
N PRO A 438 -11.17 -25.53 8.92
CA PRO A 438 -11.41 -24.21 9.48
C PRO A 438 -12.52 -24.17 10.55
N GLU A 439 -13.47 -25.12 10.56
CA GLU A 439 -14.51 -25.18 11.61
C GLU A 439 -14.02 -25.75 12.95
N ASN A 440 -12.99 -26.60 12.95
CA ASN A 440 -12.45 -27.21 14.17
C ASN A 440 -11.04 -26.71 14.52
N ALA A 441 -10.52 -25.72 13.78
CA ALA A 441 -9.18 -25.18 13.97
C ALA A 441 -8.91 -24.69 15.40
N ASP A 442 -9.90 -24.04 16.03
CA ASP A 442 -9.79 -23.53 17.40
C ASP A 442 -9.85 -24.64 18.47
N ASN A 443 -10.23 -25.87 18.09
CA ASN A 443 -10.33 -27.03 18.97
C ASN A 443 -10.43 -28.34 18.18
N VAL A 444 -9.29 -28.84 17.73
CA VAL A 444 -9.22 -29.95 16.76
C VAL A 444 -9.76 -31.25 17.37
N LEU A 445 -9.54 -31.48 18.67
CA LEU A 445 -9.87 -32.74 19.35
C LEU A 445 -11.03 -32.60 20.36
N ALA A 446 -12.05 -31.81 19.99
CA ALA A 446 -13.15 -31.35 20.85
C ALA A 446 -13.99 -32.43 21.59
N VAL A 447 -13.87 -33.71 21.21
CA VAL A 447 -14.65 -34.83 21.78
C VAL A 447 -13.77 -35.86 22.49
N SER A 448 -12.56 -35.47 22.87
CA SER A 448 -11.56 -36.35 23.49
C SER A 448 -11.07 -35.80 24.83
N SER A 449 -10.21 -36.55 25.52
CA SER A 449 -9.47 -36.04 26.70
C SER A 449 -8.53 -34.87 26.37
N ASN A 450 -8.42 -34.50 25.10
CA ASN A 450 -7.61 -33.42 24.56
C ASN A 450 -8.45 -32.20 24.10
N ASP A 451 -9.69 -32.08 24.59
CA ASP A 451 -10.57 -30.94 24.33
C ASP A 451 -9.86 -29.61 24.67
N PHE A 452 -9.84 -28.67 23.73
CA PHE A 452 -9.14 -27.36 23.76
C PHE A 452 -7.61 -27.41 23.91
N LYS A 453 -6.99 -28.58 23.72
CA LYS A 453 -5.53 -28.76 23.85
C LYS A 453 -4.77 -28.76 22.52
N VAL A 454 -5.51 -28.77 21.42
CA VAL A 454 -4.97 -28.79 20.05
C VAL A 454 -5.69 -27.75 19.24
N THR A 455 -4.95 -26.77 18.72
CA THR A 455 -5.46 -25.75 17.82
C THR A 455 -4.56 -25.62 16.59
N PHE A 456 -5.09 -25.10 15.50
CA PHE A 456 -4.34 -24.91 14.26
C PHE A 456 -4.58 -23.52 13.68
N ASP A 457 -3.49 -22.85 13.34
CA ASP A 457 -3.47 -21.56 12.67
C ASP A 457 -3.09 -21.76 11.20
N TYR A 458 -4.09 -21.61 10.32
CA TYR A 458 -3.92 -21.72 8.87
C TYR A 458 -3.09 -20.58 8.26
N GLU A 459 -3.05 -19.40 8.88
CA GLU A 459 -2.29 -18.25 8.36
C GLU A 459 -0.79 -18.51 8.48
N ASN A 460 -0.38 -19.11 9.60
CA ASN A 460 1.02 -19.40 9.91
C ASN A 460 1.40 -20.89 9.75
N GLU A 461 0.49 -21.72 9.23
CA GLU A 461 0.63 -23.19 9.15
C GLU A 461 1.10 -23.80 10.49
N THR A 462 0.55 -23.33 11.60
CA THR A 462 1.05 -23.60 12.96
C THR A 462 0.07 -24.44 13.77
N LEU A 463 0.50 -25.64 14.17
CA LEU A 463 -0.20 -26.54 15.07
C LEU A 463 0.26 -26.33 16.52
N TYR A 464 -0.65 -25.92 17.39
CA TYR A 464 -0.38 -25.75 18.82
C TYR A 464 -0.78 -27.01 19.58
N LEU A 465 0.13 -27.54 20.39
CA LEU A 465 -0.10 -28.68 21.29
C LEU A 465 0.16 -28.24 22.73
N ASN A 466 -0.87 -28.30 23.59
CA ASN A 466 -0.77 -27.90 25.00
C ASN A 466 -1.27 -29.00 25.94
N ASP A 467 -0.37 -29.64 26.69
CA ASP A 467 -0.68 -30.76 27.61
C ASP A 467 -1.47 -31.93 26.95
N VAL A 468 -1.15 -32.22 25.68
CA VAL A 468 -1.89 -33.19 24.86
C VAL A 468 -1.34 -34.61 24.99
N SER A 469 -2.23 -35.62 25.01
CA SER A 469 -1.83 -37.03 24.86
C SER A 469 -2.62 -37.69 23.74
N ILE A 470 -1.98 -37.86 22.58
CA ILE A 470 -2.61 -38.45 21.39
C ILE A 470 -2.22 -39.93 21.30
N ILE A 471 -3.20 -40.83 21.48
CA ILE A 471 -2.98 -42.28 21.60
C ILE A 471 -3.50 -43.05 20.36
N ARG A 472 -4.27 -42.39 19.48
CA ARG A 472 -4.77 -42.99 18.23
C ARG A 472 -4.09 -42.33 17.04
N ALA A 473 -3.61 -43.14 16.10
CA ALA A 473 -3.11 -42.67 14.82
C ALA A 473 -4.22 -42.71 13.76
N THR A 474 -4.11 -41.87 12.75
CA THR A 474 -4.92 -41.94 11.51
C THR A 474 -4.39 -43.05 10.63
N GLU A 475 -5.26 -43.86 10.04
CA GLU A 475 -4.91 -44.66 8.86
C GLU A 475 -5.23 -43.83 7.63
N GLU A 476 -4.21 -43.45 6.86
CA GLU A 476 -4.38 -42.85 5.55
C GLU A 476 -3.91 -43.85 4.47
N VAL A 477 -4.77 -44.10 3.48
CA VAL A 477 -4.42 -44.95 2.33
C VAL A 477 -3.63 -44.09 1.35
N THR A 478 -2.30 -44.27 1.32
CA THR A 478 -1.41 -43.57 0.37
C THR A 478 -1.21 -44.39 -0.90
N GLU A 479 -0.68 -43.78 -1.97
CA GLU A 479 -0.40 -44.51 -3.23
C GLU A 479 0.64 -45.65 -3.06
N ASP A 480 1.47 -45.59 -2.01
CA ASP A 480 2.49 -46.59 -1.68
C ASP A 480 2.07 -47.59 -0.56
N GLY A 481 0.85 -47.45 -0.01
CA GLY A 481 0.32 -48.28 1.09
C GLY A 481 -0.30 -47.49 2.26
N ASP A 482 -0.74 -48.17 3.32
CA ASP A 482 -1.31 -47.51 4.51
C ASP A 482 -0.21 -46.77 5.31
N THR A 483 -0.21 -45.43 5.33
CA THR A 483 0.65 -44.63 6.21
C THR A 483 -0.11 -44.27 7.48
N ILE A 484 0.53 -44.49 8.64
CA ILE A 484 -0.09 -44.30 9.94
C ILE A 484 0.73 -43.32 10.77
N ALA A 485 0.15 -42.17 11.15
CA ALA A 485 0.80 -41.25 12.08
C ALA A 485 -0.16 -40.58 13.07
N ALA A 486 0.39 -40.01 14.15
CA ALA A 486 -0.38 -39.19 15.08
C ALA A 486 -0.59 -37.75 14.56
N VAL A 487 0.33 -37.25 13.74
CA VAL A 487 0.19 -36.00 12.98
C VAL A 487 0.65 -36.25 11.55
N ILE A 488 -0.21 -35.98 10.57
CA ILE A 488 0.10 -36.10 9.14
C ILE A 488 -0.25 -34.78 8.45
N LYS A 489 0.71 -34.20 7.71
CA LYS A 489 0.45 -33.11 6.75
C LYS A 489 0.90 -33.58 5.37
N THR A 490 0.10 -33.28 4.36
CA THR A 490 0.49 -33.48 2.95
C THR A 490 0.87 -32.14 2.29
N GLU A 491 1.99 -32.16 1.57
CA GLU A 491 2.38 -31.20 0.52
C GLU A 491 2.73 -29.74 0.92
N LYS A 492 2.91 -29.43 2.21
CA LYS A 492 3.40 -28.10 2.68
C LYS A 492 4.14 -28.16 4.03
N ASP A 493 5.01 -27.18 4.27
CA ASP A 493 5.67 -26.96 5.56
C ASP A 493 4.68 -26.83 6.72
N ILE A 494 5.05 -27.35 7.89
CA ILE A 494 4.26 -27.23 9.11
C ILE A 494 5.11 -26.75 10.28
N ASN A 495 4.58 -25.79 11.02
CA ASN A 495 5.09 -25.35 12.31
C ASN A 495 4.32 -26.07 13.43
N ILE A 496 4.99 -26.54 14.47
CA ILE A 496 4.38 -27.19 15.62
C ILE A 496 4.89 -26.47 16.87
N VAL A 497 3.99 -25.80 17.60
CA VAL A 497 4.32 -25.09 18.85
C VAL A 497 3.89 -25.95 20.03
N LEU A 498 4.83 -26.20 20.94
CA LEU A 498 4.65 -27.03 22.13
C LEU A 498 4.53 -26.15 23.38
N GLU A 499 3.45 -26.36 24.13
CA GLU A 499 3.27 -25.87 25.49
C GLU A 499 2.99 -27.05 26.44
N GLY A 500 3.44 -26.96 27.69
CA GLY A 500 3.20 -28.04 28.67
C GLY A 500 3.86 -29.38 28.32
N GLU A 501 3.26 -30.48 28.76
CA GLU A 501 3.75 -31.86 28.54
C GLU A 501 2.92 -32.61 27.49
N ASN A 502 3.48 -32.77 26.29
CA ASN A 502 2.80 -33.42 25.17
C ASN A 502 3.33 -34.83 24.92
N SER A 503 2.45 -35.73 24.47
CA SER A 503 2.87 -37.06 24.04
C SER A 503 2.09 -37.59 22.84
N LEU A 504 2.83 -38.21 21.92
CA LEU A 504 2.31 -38.90 20.75
C LEU A 504 2.62 -40.39 20.89
N ARG A 505 1.57 -41.20 20.84
CA ARG A 505 1.65 -42.66 20.87
C ARG A 505 0.82 -43.20 19.71
N PRO A 506 1.36 -43.27 18.49
CA PRO A 506 0.67 -43.92 17.39
C PRO A 506 0.45 -45.40 17.76
N ALA A 507 -0.77 -45.76 18.16
CA ALA A 507 -1.09 -47.13 18.57
C ALA A 507 -1.20 -48.02 17.33
N THR A 508 -0.18 -48.83 17.07
CA THR A 508 -0.28 -49.92 16.09
C THR A 508 0.29 -51.22 16.62
N ASN A 509 -0.37 -52.33 16.25
CA ASN A 509 0.18 -53.68 16.31
C ASN A 509 1.10 -53.97 15.10
N ARG A 510 1.36 -52.96 14.24
CA ARG A 510 2.14 -53.04 13.01
C ARG A 510 3.46 -52.26 13.16
N SER A 511 4.51 -52.72 12.51
CA SER A 511 5.91 -52.30 12.71
C SER A 511 6.29 -50.91 12.17
N SER A 512 5.35 -50.05 11.72
CA SER A 512 5.66 -48.93 10.81
C SER A 512 4.90 -47.60 11.04
N GLY A 513 4.38 -47.34 12.26
CA GLY A 513 3.67 -46.08 12.55
C GLY A 513 4.59 -44.92 12.96
N TYR A 514 4.34 -43.71 12.44
CA TYR A 514 5.08 -42.47 12.70
C TYR A 514 4.44 -41.64 13.82
N GLY A 515 5.24 -40.83 14.53
CA GLY A 515 4.71 -39.79 15.41
C GLY A 515 4.21 -38.60 14.59
N ILE A 516 5.10 -38.04 13.78
CA ILE A 516 4.82 -36.89 12.90
C ILE A 516 5.36 -37.23 11.50
N TYR A 517 4.53 -37.03 10.48
CA TYR A 517 4.87 -37.31 9.09
C TYR A 517 4.51 -36.13 8.18
N ASN A 518 5.49 -35.58 7.48
CA ASN A 518 5.33 -34.54 6.47
C ASN A 518 6.35 -34.72 5.34
N ASN A 519 6.27 -35.81 4.57
CA ASN A 519 7.26 -36.11 3.53
C ASN A 519 6.66 -36.70 2.24
N PHE A 520 5.46 -36.25 1.85
CA PHE A 520 4.77 -36.75 0.66
C PHE A 520 5.25 -36.05 -0.62
N VAL A 521 5.46 -36.79 -1.73
CA VAL A 521 5.73 -36.49 -3.17
C VAL A 521 6.53 -35.24 -3.57
N ARG A 522 6.45 -34.12 -2.85
CA ARG A 522 7.26 -32.89 -3.00
C ARG A 522 8.08 -32.50 -1.76
N GLY A 523 7.90 -33.17 -0.61
CA GLY A 523 8.60 -32.91 0.64
C GLY A 523 8.05 -31.68 1.38
N GLY A 524 7.83 -31.80 2.70
CA GLY A 524 7.41 -30.68 3.55
C GLY A 524 8.37 -30.53 4.72
N ASN A 525 8.72 -29.29 5.07
CA ASN A 525 9.56 -29.02 6.23
C ASN A 525 8.73 -29.10 7.52
N ILE A 526 9.37 -29.49 8.62
CA ILE A 526 8.78 -29.46 9.96
C ILE A 526 9.61 -28.52 10.83
N THR A 527 8.97 -27.53 11.44
CA THR A 527 9.57 -26.73 12.51
C THR A 527 8.86 -27.01 13.81
N ILE A 528 9.56 -27.53 14.81
CA ILE A 528 9.03 -27.73 16.16
C ILE A 528 9.58 -26.64 17.06
N SER A 529 8.70 -25.92 17.75
CA SER A 529 9.09 -24.81 18.63
C SER A 529 8.31 -24.74 19.94
N GLY A 530 8.69 -23.81 20.83
CA GLY A 530 7.94 -23.51 22.06
C GLY A 530 8.44 -24.23 23.31
N THR A 531 8.23 -23.64 24.49
CA THR A 531 8.87 -24.01 25.77
C THR A 531 8.41 -25.36 26.34
N GLY A 532 7.44 -26.01 25.71
CA GLY A 532 6.89 -27.30 26.13
C GLY A 532 7.80 -28.50 25.80
N SER A 533 7.31 -29.68 26.17
CA SER A 533 7.96 -30.95 25.86
C SER A 533 7.08 -31.86 25.00
N LEU A 534 7.71 -32.69 24.18
CA LEU A 534 7.05 -33.68 23.33
C LEU A 534 7.71 -35.05 23.47
N ILE A 535 6.95 -36.05 23.89
CA ILE A 535 7.40 -37.44 23.95
C ILE A 535 6.71 -38.26 22.87
N ILE A 536 7.47 -38.77 21.90
CA ILE A 536 6.97 -39.66 20.85
C ILE A 536 7.39 -41.10 21.21
N LYS A 537 6.42 -41.93 21.57
CA LYS A 537 6.65 -43.36 21.88
C LYS A 537 5.99 -44.22 20.80
N GLN A 538 6.82 -44.86 19.98
CA GLN A 538 6.38 -45.76 18.92
C GLN A 538 7.14 -47.08 18.93
N LYS A 539 6.62 -48.07 18.20
CA LYS A 539 7.24 -49.39 18.04
C LYS A 539 7.95 -49.58 16.68
N GLY A 540 7.78 -48.65 15.74
CA GLY A 540 8.32 -48.72 14.38
C GLY A 540 9.53 -47.81 14.11
N ASP A 541 9.98 -47.81 12.86
CA ASP A 541 11.29 -47.30 12.44
C ASP A 541 11.49 -45.78 12.66
N ASP A 542 10.68 -44.90 12.05
CA ASP A 542 10.87 -43.42 12.05
C ASP A 542 9.80 -42.68 12.86
N ALA A 543 10.20 -41.82 13.80
CA ALA A 543 9.29 -41.11 14.71
C ALA A 543 8.90 -39.73 14.23
N ILE A 544 9.81 -39.08 13.53
CA ILE A 544 9.54 -37.87 12.76
C ILE A 544 10.12 -38.10 11.38
N GLN A 545 9.32 -37.86 10.33
CA GLN A 545 9.79 -37.86 8.96
C GLN A 545 9.41 -36.56 8.24
N ALA A 546 10.39 -35.90 7.63
CA ALA A 546 10.24 -34.60 6.96
C ALA A 546 11.19 -34.46 5.76
N GLN A 547 11.01 -33.42 4.94
CA GLN A 547 12.07 -32.98 4.02
C GLN A 547 13.22 -32.34 4.80
N SER A 548 12.93 -31.33 5.62
CA SER A 548 13.85 -30.81 6.64
C SER A 548 13.16 -30.71 8.00
N LEU A 549 13.92 -30.89 9.09
CA LEU A 549 13.45 -30.69 10.47
C LEU A 549 14.23 -29.55 11.14
N THR A 550 13.52 -28.62 11.77
CA THR A 550 14.11 -27.59 12.65
C THR A 550 13.48 -27.66 14.04
N VAL A 551 14.28 -27.58 15.11
CA VAL A 551 13.81 -27.57 16.51
C VAL A 551 14.28 -26.30 17.24
N LYS A 552 13.34 -25.53 17.82
CA LYS A 552 13.54 -24.21 18.46
C LYS A 552 12.96 -24.15 19.88
N ASN A 553 13.75 -23.84 20.91
CA ASN A 553 13.23 -23.62 22.28
C ASN A 553 12.37 -24.77 22.87
N ALA A 554 12.54 -26.01 22.38
CA ALA A 554 11.63 -27.13 22.66
C ALA A 554 12.38 -28.37 23.16
N THR A 555 11.72 -29.15 24.02
CA THR A 555 12.27 -30.44 24.50
C THR A 555 11.59 -31.63 23.83
N ILE A 556 12.31 -32.39 23.01
CA ILE A 556 11.78 -33.55 22.31
C ILE A 556 12.44 -34.83 22.84
N LYS A 557 11.62 -35.83 23.17
CA LYS A 557 12.06 -37.21 23.39
C LYS A 557 11.40 -38.11 22.35
N SER A 558 12.16 -38.63 21.39
CA SER A 558 11.60 -39.30 20.22
C SER A 558 12.30 -40.62 19.91
N GLY A 559 11.71 -41.45 19.04
CA GLY A 559 12.42 -42.52 18.34
C GLY A 559 13.37 -41.96 17.27
N ARG A 560 13.69 -42.74 16.23
CA ARG A 560 14.53 -42.29 15.11
C ARG A 560 13.93 -41.04 14.45
N ILE A 561 14.75 -40.09 14.02
CA ILE A 561 14.31 -38.94 13.23
C ILE A 561 14.94 -39.03 11.85
N ARG A 562 14.12 -38.88 10.81
CA ARG A 562 14.55 -38.89 9.42
C ARG A 562 14.17 -37.58 8.73
N ALA A 563 15.15 -37.00 8.06
CA ALA A 563 14.95 -35.91 7.11
C ALA A 563 15.58 -36.29 5.78
N ASP A 564 15.05 -35.80 4.66
CA ASP A 564 15.68 -36.04 3.36
C ASP A 564 16.82 -35.03 3.11
N GLU A 565 16.68 -33.78 3.57
CA GLU A 565 17.66 -32.71 3.34
C GLU A 565 18.46 -32.36 4.60
N LYS A 566 17.78 -31.88 5.65
CA LYS A 566 18.44 -31.21 6.80
C LYS A 566 17.78 -31.48 8.15
N ILE A 567 18.60 -31.59 9.20
CA ILE A 567 18.14 -31.53 10.60
C ILE A 567 18.87 -30.39 11.33
N ALA A 568 18.12 -29.45 11.90
CA ALA A 568 18.61 -28.27 12.62
C ALA A 568 18.08 -28.23 14.06
N ILE A 569 18.96 -28.06 15.06
CA ILE A 569 18.60 -27.98 16.49
C ILE A 569 19.23 -26.72 17.08
N SER A 570 18.38 -25.74 17.41
CA SER A 570 18.75 -24.45 18.04
C SER A 570 19.39 -24.59 19.42
N ASP A 571 19.95 -23.48 19.92
CA ASP A 571 20.67 -23.36 21.19
C ASP A 571 19.80 -23.52 22.45
N ASP A 572 18.49 -23.33 22.32
CA ASP A 572 17.51 -23.47 23.40
C ASP A 572 16.66 -24.75 23.27
N ALA A 573 16.97 -25.62 22.30
CA ALA A 573 16.30 -26.90 22.11
C ALA A 573 17.06 -28.09 22.72
N SER A 574 16.31 -29.11 23.16
CA SER A 574 16.86 -30.37 23.66
C SER A 574 16.18 -31.56 22.99
N VAL A 575 16.90 -32.34 22.20
CA VAL A 575 16.43 -33.57 21.56
C VAL A 575 17.11 -34.80 22.16
N GLN A 576 16.32 -35.73 22.68
CA GLN A 576 16.78 -37.03 23.17
C GLN A 576 16.18 -38.15 22.32
N ILE A 577 17.03 -39.03 21.79
CA ILE A 577 16.60 -40.20 21.02
C ILE A 577 16.51 -41.43 21.93
N LEU A 578 15.40 -42.16 21.85
CA LEU A 578 15.03 -43.28 22.74
C LEU A 578 15.19 -44.67 22.08
N SER A 579 15.65 -44.76 20.83
CA SER A 579 15.74 -46.03 20.09
C SER A 579 16.93 -46.91 20.55
N ASN A 580 16.74 -48.23 20.54
CA ASN A 580 17.72 -49.24 20.98
C ASN A 580 18.37 -50.01 19.78
N GLY A 581 18.39 -49.45 18.57
CA GLY A 581 19.03 -50.05 17.39
C GLY A 581 18.75 -49.31 16.07
N GLY A 582 19.76 -49.18 15.22
CA GLY A 582 19.72 -48.43 13.93
C GLY A 582 20.25 -46.99 14.01
N GLU A 583 20.40 -46.31 12.86
CA GLU A 583 20.80 -44.89 12.76
C GLU A 583 19.80 -44.01 13.52
N ALA A 584 20.21 -43.27 14.55
CA ALA A 584 19.29 -42.52 15.43
C ALA A 584 18.79 -41.20 14.82
N LEU A 585 19.63 -40.54 14.02
CA LEU A 585 19.31 -39.40 13.17
C LEU A 585 19.78 -39.72 11.75
N TYR A 586 18.96 -39.42 10.77
CA TYR A 586 19.28 -39.69 9.38
C TYR A 586 18.80 -38.57 8.46
N ALA A 587 19.74 -37.79 7.92
CA ALA A 587 19.54 -36.85 6.82
C ALA A 587 20.08 -37.50 5.52
N ASN A 588 19.24 -37.76 4.49
CA ASN A 588 19.74 -38.44 3.26
C ASN A 588 20.90 -37.67 2.61
N GLN A 589 20.88 -36.33 2.67
CA GLN A 589 21.94 -35.46 2.13
C GLN A 589 23.06 -35.16 3.13
N GLY A 590 22.99 -35.68 4.36
CA GLY A 590 24.05 -35.53 5.37
C GLY A 590 24.13 -34.15 6.07
N ASN A 591 23.15 -33.26 5.88
CA ASN A 591 23.19 -31.92 6.47
C ASN A 591 22.63 -31.90 7.91
N TYR A 592 23.50 -31.65 8.88
CA TYR A 592 23.14 -31.47 10.28
C TYR A 592 23.64 -30.11 10.78
N GLU A 593 22.76 -29.33 11.40
CA GLU A 593 23.11 -28.06 12.03
C GLU A 593 22.76 -28.09 13.52
N LEU A 594 23.77 -28.07 14.38
CA LEU A 594 23.60 -27.94 15.82
C LEU A 594 24.12 -26.57 16.27
N TYR A 595 23.22 -25.73 16.79
CA TYR A 595 23.56 -24.39 17.27
C TYR A 595 24.11 -24.45 18.71
N SER A 596 24.97 -23.50 19.08
CA SER A 596 25.69 -23.45 20.36
C SER A 596 24.77 -23.40 21.59
N GLY A 597 24.48 -24.56 22.20
CA GLY A 597 23.56 -24.70 23.34
C GLY A 597 22.55 -25.84 23.16
N GLY A 598 22.32 -26.25 21.91
CA GLY A 598 21.37 -27.31 21.56
C GLY A 598 21.85 -28.65 22.09
N ILE A 599 21.00 -29.35 22.84
CA ILE A 599 21.35 -30.63 23.46
C ILE A 599 20.83 -31.76 22.58
N LEU A 600 21.74 -32.55 22.00
CA LEU A 600 21.40 -33.82 21.36
C LEU A 600 21.93 -34.99 22.20
N LYS A 601 21.05 -35.85 22.69
CA LYS A 601 21.40 -37.06 23.44
C LYS A 601 21.02 -38.32 22.66
N ALA A 602 22.02 -39.01 22.13
CA ALA A 602 21.86 -40.33 21.51
C ALA A 602 22.00 -41.46 22.56
N GLY A 603 21.36 -42.60 22.31
CA GLY A 603 21.41 -43.78 23.19
C GLY A 603 22.78 -44.49 23.22
N PRO A 604 22.95 -45.54 24.06
CA PRO A 604 24.26 -46.13 24.40
C PRO A 604 25.02 -46.82 23.27
N ASP A 605 24.37 -47.16 22.15
CA ASP A 605 24.96 -47.91 21.05
C ASP A 605 24.75 -47.19 19.71
N TYR A 606 25.86 -46.98 18.98
CA TYR A 606 25.97 -46.60 17.55
C TYR A 606 26.03 -45.12 17.11
N ALA A 607 27.14 -44.79 16.43
CA ALA A 607 27.26 -43.77 15.40
C ALA A 607 28.11 -44.33 14.24
N THR A 608 27.50 -44.66 13.11
CA THR A 608 28.20 -44.80 11.82
C THR A 608 27.48 -43.95 10.80
N ALA A 609 27.90 -42.70 10.64
CA ALA A 609 27.58 -41.94 9.44
C ALA A 609 28.33 -42.58 8.26
N ARG A 610 27.63 -43.09 7.25
CA ARG A 610 28.29 -43.52 6.01
C ARG A 610 28.83 -42.29 5.28
N ASN A 611 30.17 -42.17 5.31
CA ASN A 611 31.05 -41.42 4.40
C ASN A 611 30.37 -40.55 3.33
N TYR A 612 30.11 -39.28 3.66
CA TYR A 612 30.44 -38.09 2.87
C TYR A 612 30.75 -36.97 3.88
N GLU A 613 31.82 -36.20 3.65
CA GLU A 613 32.47 -35.33 4.67
C GLU A 613 31.51 -34.51 5.55
N PRO A 614 31.40 -34.80 6.87
CA PRO A 614 30.55 -34.04 7.77
C PRO A 614 31.33 -32.89 8.43
N SER A 615 30.81 -31.66 8.32
CA SER A 615 31.19 -30.53 9.17
C SER A 615 30.18 -30.40 10.32
N VAL A 616 30.44 -31.07 11.45
CA VAL A 616 29.54 -31.04 12.63
C VAL A 616 30.34 -30.82 13.91
N LEU A 617 30.19 -29.65 14.56
CA LEU A 617 30.61 -29.41 15.96
C LEU A 617 29.54 -29.90 16.93
N ILE A 618 29.95 -30.57 18.01
CA ILE A 618 29.12 -30.82 19.20
C ILE A 618 30.01 -30.62 20.44
N ASN A 619 29.53 -29.88 21.44
CA ASN A 619 30.11 -29.91 22.79
C ASN A 619 29.03 -30.15 23.85
N GLU A 620 29.38 -31.05 24.77
CA GLU A 620 28.67 -31.50 25.99
C GLU A 620 27.74 -32.72 25.87
N ILE A 621 28.34 -33.88 25.60
CA ILE A 621 27.94 -35.14 26.25
C ILE A 621 29.00 -35.47 27.32
N LYS A 622 28.56 -35.63 28.57
CA LYS A 622 29.39 -36.18 29.64
C LYS A 622 29.41 -37.70 29.56
N ASP A 623 30.63 -38.22 29.68
CA ASP A 623 31.11 -39.58 29.92
C ASP A 623 31.43 -40.54 28.75
N ASN A 624 32.72 -40.91 28.77
CA ASN A 624 33.40 -42.12 28.29
C ASN A 624 33.53 -42.38 26.78
N GLY A 625 34.44 -41.63 26.14
CA GLY A 625 35.12 -42.09 24.92
C GLY A 625 35.56 -40.94 24.03
N SER A 626 36.83 -40.57 24.12
CA SER A 626 37.57 -39.49 23.44
C SER A 626 36.98 -38.91 22.14
N PRO A 627 36.67 -37.59 22.08
CA PRO A 627 36.38 -36.89 20.82
C PRO A 627 37.58 -36.06 20.31
N SER A 628 37.66 -35.88 18.98
CA SER A 628 38.62 -35.01 18.29
C SER A 628 37.90 -33.88 17.56
N PHE A 629 38.29 -32.64 17.91
CA PHE A 629 38.18 -31.30 17.30
C PHE A 629 37.11 -30.97 16.27
N VAL A 630 36.34 -29.88 16.52
CA VAL A 630 35.64 -29.08 15.50
C VAL A 630 35.52 -27.58 15.97
N SER A 631 35.39 -26.61 15.04
CA SER A 631 35.60 -25.13 15.13
C SER A 631 34.37 -24.20 15.36
N ILE A 632 34.36 -23.36 16.41
CA ILE A 632 33.23 -22.50 16.84
C ILE A 632 33.15 -21.17 16.03
N ARG A 633 31.95 -20.73 15.60
CA ARG A 633 31.63 -19.31 15.30
C ARG A 633 31.01 -18.66 16.55
N PRO A 634 31.35 -17.41 16.92
CA PRO A 634 30.81 -16.80 18.14
C PRO A 634 29.36 -16.30 17.98
N LYS A 635 28.39 -16.97 18.65
CA LYS A 635 26.98 -16.53 18.82
C LYS A 635 26.82 -15.54 19.99
N GLU A 636 27.58 -14.45 19.98
CA GLU A 636 27.70 -13.56 21.16
C GLU A 636 27.96 -12.11 20.72
N LEU A 637 27.54 -11.13 21.54
CA LEU A 637 27.93 -9.74 21.33
C LEU A 637 29.41 -9.57 21.73
N TRP A 638 30.23 -9.15 20.78
CA TRP A 638 31.61 -8.74 21.05
C TRP A 638 31.80 -7.28 20.68
N VAL A 639 32.49 -6.54 21.54
CA VAL A 639 32.85 -5.14 21.30
C VAL A 639 34.34 -4.98 21.57
N GLY A 640 35.09 -4.48 20.59
CA GLY A 640 36.51 -4.18 20.73
C GLY A 640 37.39 -5.38 21.10
N GLY A 641 37.01 -6.60 20.72
CA GLY A 641 37.73 -7.83 21.10
C GLY A 641 37.34 -8.38 22.49
N VAL A 642 36.38 -7.75 23.17
CA VAL A 642 35.86 -8.21 24.47
C VAL A 642 34.46 -8.78 24.27
N LYS A 643 34.25 -10.01 24.77
CA LYS A 643 32.94 -10.63 24.86
C LYS A 643 32.08 -9.89 25.87
N VAL A 644 30.89 -9.49 25.47
CA VAL A 644 29.89 -8.93 26.39
C VAL A 644 29.22 -10.06 27.16
N THR A 645 29.17 -9.91 28.47
CA THR A 645 28.61 -10.85 29.44
C THR A 645 27.82 -10.04 30.49
N PRO A 646 26.89 -10.65 31.22
CA PRO A 646 26.20 -9.94 32.31
C PRO A 646 27.14 -9.29 33.33
N ALA A 647 28.34 -9.86 33.54
CA ALA A 647 29.32 -9.36 34.50
C ALA A 647 30.05 -8.07 34.05
N ASN A 648 30.21 -7.85 32.74
CA ASN A 648 30.87 -6.66 32.19
C ASN A 648 29.92 -5.74 31.39
N ALA A 649 28.63 -6.08 31.31
CA ALA A 649 27.64 -5.31 30.54
C ALA A 649 27.59 -3.83 30.95
N ALA A 650 27.67 -3.52 32.25
CA ALA A 650 27.69 -2.14 32.74
C ALA A 650 28.95 -1.34 32.37
N ASN A 651 30.03 -2.00 31.92
CA ASN A 651 31.28 -1.37 31.48
C ASN A 651 32.12 -2.36 30.65
N VAL A 652 31.77 -2.48 29.36
CA VAL A 652 32.24 -3.55 28.49
C VAL A 652 33.75 -3.53 28.29
N LEU A 653 34.34 -2.33 28.17
CA LEU A 653 35.76 -2.11 27.90
C LEU A 653 36.51 -1.55 29.13
N ALA A 654 36.14 -2.01 30.33
CA ALA A 654 36.78 -1.63 31.59
C ALA A 654 38.31 -1.76 31.53
N GLY A 655 39.04 -0.79 32.09
CA GLY A 655 40.51 -0.80 32.08
C GLY A 655 41.17 -0.41 30.74
N THR A 656 40.40 0.08 29.77
CA THR A 656 40.92 0.68 28.51
C THR A 656 40.66 2.19 28.46
N ASP A 657 41.08 2.89 27.40
CA ASP A 657 40.68 4.30 27.15
C ASP A 657 39.15 4.51 27.04
N ASN A 658 38.40 3.41 26.96
CA ASN A 658 36.93 3.36 26.90
C ASN A 658 36.28 2.91 28.21
N ASP A 659 37.02 2.92 29.32
CA ASP A 659 36.46 2.64 30.64
C ASP A 659 35.27 3.57 30.91
N SER A 660 34.11 2.96 31.22
CA SER A 660 32.82 3.61 31.48
C SER A 660 32.21 4.34 30.26
N LYS A 661 32.70 4.07 29.04
CA LYS A 661 32.21 4.68 27.78
C LYS A 661 31.40 3.73 26.90
N VAL A 662 31.45 2.43 27.18
CA VAL A 662 30.76 1.38 26.42
C VAL A 662 29.95 0.53 27.40
N MET A 663 28.63 0.58 27.28
CA MET A 663 27.68 -0.08 28.17
C MET A 663 26.68 -0.88 27.34
N TYR A 664 26.29 -2.04 27.83
CA TYR A 664 25.29 -2.90 27.21
C TYR A 664 24.14 -3.17 28.18
N ASP A 665 22.93 -2.94 27.71
CA ASP A 665 21.69 -3.35 28.37
C ASP A 665 21.11 -4.54 27.63
N GLU A 666 21.20 -5.72 28.25
CA GLU A 666 20.73 -6.98 27.69
C GLU A 666 19.20 -7.01 27.54
N ALA A 667 18.44 -6.33 28.42
CA ALA A 667 16.98 -6.35 28.39
C ALA A 667 16.41 -5.65 27.15
N ASN A 668 17.13 -4.64 26.65
CA ASN A 668 16.73 -3.84 25.49
C ASN A 668 17.66 -4.04 24.28
N ALA A 669 18.56 -5.02 24.35
CA ALA A 669 19.62 -5.26 23.37
C ALA A 669 20.34 -3.95 22.94
N THR A 670 20.63 -3.08 23.90
CA THR A 670 21.11 -1.71 23.65
C THR A 670 22.57 -1.55 24.03
N LEU A 671 23.43 -1.26 23.06
CA LEU A 671 24.82 -0.87 23.23
C LEU A 671 24.94 0.66 23.19
N THR A 672 25.25 1.28 24.33
CA THR A 672 25.49 2.72 24.41
C THR A 672 26.97 3.03 24.24
N LEU A 673 27.30 3.93 23.30
CA LEU A 673 28.64 4.44 23.06
C LEU A 673 28.70 5.93 23.43
N LYS A 674 29.55 6.28 24.41
CA LYS A 674 29.69 7.64 24.93
C LYS A 674 31.13 8.16 24.79
N ASP A 675 31.40 8.99 23.77
CA ASP A 675 32.75 9.47 23.43
C ASP A 675 33.81 8.34 23.34
N ALA A 676 33.37 7.15 22.87
CA ALA A 676 34.17 5.93 22.82
C ALA A 676 35.06 5.88 21.57
N ILE A 677 36.31 5.46 21.72
CA ILE A 677 37.26 5.19 20.64
C ILE A 677 37.64 3.71 20.66
N ILE A 678 36.91 2.89 19.90
CA ILE A 678 37.11 1.43 19.84
C ILE A 678 38.27 1.13 18.89
N ARG A 679 39.27 0.39 19.39
CA ARG A 679 40.49 0.04 18.63
C ARG A 679 40.70 -1.46 18.45
N GLY A 680 40.11 -2.27 19.32
CA GLY A 680 40.16 -3.73 19.24
C GLY A 680 39.13 -4.29 18.27
N TYR A 681 39.24 -5.58 17.98
CA TYR A 681 38.38 -6.31 17.06
C TYR A 681 38.30 -7.79 17.44
N THR A 682 37.25 -8.46 16.98
CA THR A 682 37.00 -9.90 17.15
C THR A 682 37.05 -10.60 15.80
N LYS A 683 37.70 -11.77 15.70
CA LYS A 683 37.75 -12.58 14.48
C LYS A 683 36.37 -13.20 14.16
N LEU A 684 35.98 -13.19 12.89
CA LEU A 684 34.65 -13.66 12.43
C LEU A 684 34.59 -15.17 12.10
N GLY A 685 35.59 -15.95 12.49
CA GLY A 685 35.66 -17.40 12.25
C GLY A 685 36.77 -18.06 13.08
N PRO A 686 37.04 -19.37 12.87
CA PRO A 686 38.09 -20.10 13.60
C PRO A 686 39.40 -19.31 13.69
N GLU A 687 39.97 -19.22 14.90
CA GLU A 687 41.17 -18.43 15.13
C GLU A 687 42.35 -18.83 14.24
N SER A 688 42.39 -20.08 13.79
CA SER A 688 43.43 -20.66 12.94
C SER A 688 43.31 -20.34 11.45
N GLU A 689 42.14 -19.88 10.96
CA GLU A 689 41.87 -19.77 9.51
C GLU A 689 41.15 -18.48 9.09
N SER A 690 40.49 -17.76 10.00
CA SER A 690 39.77 -16.54 9.63
C SER A 690 40.70 -15.34 9.40
N THR A 691 40.53 -14.68 8.24
CA THR A 691 41.19 -13.41 7.89
C THR A 691 40.32 -12.19 8.13
N GLU A 692 39.06 -12.39 8.56
CA GLU A 692 38.08 -11.33 8.76
C GLU A 692 37.89 -11.02 10.24
N SER A 693 37.67 -9.75 10.59
CA SER A 693 37.42 -9.32 11.97
C SER A 693 36.47 -8.13 12.02
N SER A 694 35.82 -7.88 13.15
CA SER A 694 34.97 -6.69 13.33
C SER A 694 35.13 -6.04 14.69
N ALA A 695 34.91 -4.73 14.79
CA ALA A 695 34.89 -4.02 16.06
C ALA A 695 33.68 -4.40 16.91
N ILE A 696 32.51 -4.51 16.27
CA ILE A 696 31.27 -4.95 16.86
C ILE A 696 30.81 -6.19 16.09
N VAL A 697 30.59 -7.29 16.81
CA VAL A 697 30.07 -8.55 16.27
C VAL A 697 28.80 -8.90 17.02
N THR A 698 27.73 -9.22 16.31
CA THR A 698 26.50 -9.75 16.90
C THR A 698 25.84 -10.76 15.96
N ASP A 699 25.05 -11.65 16.52
CA ASP A 699 24.19 -12.60 15.81
C ASP A 699 22.70 -12.30 16.04
N LYS A 700 22.39 -11.21 16.75
CA LYS A 700 21.03 -10.78 17.10
C LYS A 700 20.80 -9.32 16.69
N ASP A 701 19.56 -8.89 16.80
CA ASP A 701 19.22 -7.48 16.66
C ASP A 701 19.93 -6.65 17.74
N LEU A 702 20.49 -5.51 17.34
CA LEU A 702 21.27 -4.65 18.23
C LEU A 702 20.90 -3.19 18.02
N ASN A 703 20.50 -2.54 19.12
CA ASN A 703 20.33 -1.10 19.19
C ASN A 703 21.66 -0.46 19.61
N ILE A 704 22.20 0.45 18.83
CA ILE A 704 23.42 1.20 19.13
C ILE A 704 23.05 2.65 19.39
N VAL A 705 23.10 3.06 20.65
CA VAL A 705 22.80 4.44 21.07
C VAL A 705 24.08 5.25 21.17
N LEU A 706 24.13 6.37 20.45
CA LEU A 706 25.29 7.24 20.34
C LEU A 706 25.12 8.48 21.22
N GLU A 707 26.05 8.66 22.14
CA GLU A 707 26.23 9.89 22.92
C GLU A 707 27.61 10.50 22.60
N GLY A 708 27.65 11.80 22.28
CA GLY A 708 28.92 12.48 21.99
C GLY A 708 29.59 12.00 20.70
N LYS A 709 30.93 11.98 20.66
CA LYS A 709 31.72 11.67 19.45
C LYS A 709 32.41 10.31 19.55
N ASN A 710 31.83 9.32 18.90
CA ASN A 710 32.33 7.95 18.89
C ASN A 710 33.12 7.65 17.62
N MET A 711 34.11 6.78 17.74
CA MET A 711 34.96 6.40 16.63
C MET A 711 35.38 4.93 16.71
N PHE A 712 35.26 4.22 15.59
CA PHE A 712 36.04 3.02 15.36
C PHE A 712 37.30 3.38 14.58
N SER A 713 38.46 3.14 15.19
CA SER A 713 39.77 3.43 14.61
C SER A 713 40.76 2.33 15.02
N PRO A 714 40.86 1.23 14.23
CA PRO A 714 41.69 0.10 14.60
C PRO A 714 43.17 0.51 14.76
N SER A 715 43.88 -0.12 15.71
CA SER A 715 45.27 0.22 16.03
C SER A 715 46.26 -0.06 14.89
N SER A 716 45.89 -0.92 13.96
CA SER A 716 46.58 -1.20 12.70
C SER A 716 45.54 -1.33 11.58
N PHE A 717 45.80 -0.70 10.43
CA PHE A 717 44.93 -0.82 9.26
C PHE A 717 45.15 -2.17 8.57
N LEU A 718 44.62 -3.24 9.16
CA LEU A 718 44.62 -4.56 8.56
C LEU A 718 43.60 -4.62 7.40
N PRO A 719 43.91 -5.31 6.28
CA PRO A 719 42.89 -5.66 5.29
C PRO A 719 41.84 -6.57 5.96
N ASN A 720 40.56 -6.41 5.61
CA ASN A 720 39.43 -7.25 6.05
C ASN A 720 38.93 -7.05 7.50
N VAL A 721 38.94 -5.81 8.00
CA VAL A 721 38.30 -5.46 9.28
C VAL A 721 37.04 -4.63 9.05
N TYR A 722 35.90 -5.14 9.50
CA TYR A 722 34.61 -4.46 9.54
C TYR A 722 34.52 -3.56 10.78
N GLY A 723 33.70 -2.50 10.73
CA GLY A 723 33.34 -1.73 11.91
C GLY A 723 32.23 -2.42 12.70
N ILE A 724 31.16 -2.76 11.99
CA ILE A 724 30.00 -3.49 12.52
C ILE A 724 29.74 -4.68 11.61
N TYR A 725 29.60 -5.84 12.23
CA TYR A 725 29.25 -7.07 11.56
C TYR A 725 28.11 -7.74 12.33
N SER A 726 27.00 -7.99 11.66
CA SER A 726 26.02 -8.97 12.12
C SER A 726 26.14 -10.25 11.28
N ASP A 727 25.99 -11.42 11.89
CA ASP A 727 25.91 -12.67 11.13
C ASP A 727 24.75 -12.59 10.11
N LEU A 728 25.00 -13.12 8.92
CA LEU A 728 24.05 -13.13 7.79
C LEU A 728 23.44 -14.55 7.59
N GLY A 729 23.60 -15.46 8.55
CA GLY A 729 23.13 -16.85 8.53
C GLY A 729 21.61 -17.03 8.37
N SER A 730 21.18 -18.26 8.03
CA SER A 730 19.95 -18.63 7.29
C SER A 730 18.56 -18.40 7.92
N LEU A 731 18.43 -17.61 8.99
CA LEU A 731 17.14 -17.24 9.57
C LEU A 731 16.74 -15.86 9.03
N ALA A 732 15.62 -15.78 8.31
CA ALA A 732 15.07 -14.49 7.92
C ALA A 732 14.75 -13.69 9.19
N ASN A 733 15.27 -12.45 9.29
CA ASN A 733 14.99 -11.42 10.31
C ASN A 733 15.89 -11.34 11.56
N GLU A 734 17.03 -12.04 11.65
CA GLU A 734 18.00 -11.86 12.75
C GLU A 734 19.22 -11.03 12.30
N GLY A 735 19.76 -10.16 13.17
CA GLY A 735 20.97 -9.37 12.90
C GLY A 735 20.68 -7.95 12.39
N ARG A 736 19.55 -7.36 12.77
CA ARG A 736 19.19 -5.97 12.43
C ARG A 736 19.94 -4.98 13.30
N ILE A 737 20.50 -3.94 12.70
CA ILE A 737 21.26 -2.91 13.40
C ILE A 737 20.48 -1.61 13.38
N TYR A 738 20.13 -1.10 14.56
CA TYR A 738 19.50 0.21 14.72
C TYR A 738 20.51 1.17 15.35
N ILE A 739 20.73 2.33 14.75
CA ILE A 739 21.66 3.36 15.24
C ILE A 739 20.88 4.61 15.56
N SER A 740 20.94 5.07 16.82
CA SER A 740 20.16 6.22 17.27
C SER A 740 20.85 7.07 18.34
N GLY A 741 20.23 8.19 18.70
CA GLY A 741 20.75 9.15 19.70
C GLY A 741 21.31 10.43 19.08
N GLU A 742 21.63 11.42 19.89
CA GLU A 742 22.09 12.75 19.44
C GLU A 742 23.59 12.79 19.08
N GLY A 743 24.29 11.67 19.23
CA GLY A 743 25.74 11.54 19.02
C GLY A 743 26.16 11.24 17.58
N SER A 744 27.45 10.97 17.42
CA SER A 744 28.06 10.61 16.14
C SER A 744 28.92 9.35 16.26
N LEU A 745 29.01 8.57 15.17
CA LEU A 745 29.89 7.42 15.02
C LEU A 745 30.70 7.52 13.73
N ASN A 746 32.03 7.54 13.84
CA ASN A 746 32.93 7.54 12.69
C ASN A 746 33.64 6.17 12.56
N ILE A 747 33.31 5.42 11.52
CA ILE A 747 33.86 4.09 11.24
C ILE A 747 35.00 4.21 10.22
N ARG A 748 36.25 4.10 10.69
CA ARG A 748 37.43 4.14 9.82
C ARG A 748 38.00 2.74 9.63
N ASN A 749 37.78 2.15 8.47
CA ASN A 749 38.37 0.86 8.12
C ASN A 749 38.93 0.85 6.68
N LYS A 750 39.81 -0.11 6.40
CA LYS A 750 40.33 -0.41 5.05
C LYS A 750 39.78 -1.73 4.49
N GLY A 751 38.75 -2.30 5.13
CA GLY A 751 38.09 -3.53 4.71
C GLY A 751 37.09 -3.29 3.56
N PRO A 752 36.55 -4.37 2.95
CA PRO A 752 35.62 -4.27 1.82
C PRO A 752 34.29 -3.60 2.20
N GLU A 753 33.78 -3.83 3.41
CA GLU A 753 32.63 -3.14 3.98
C GLU A 753 32.95 -2.57 5.38
N ALA A 754 32.40 -1.40 5.69
CA ALA A 754 32.46 -0.79 7.02
C ALA A 754 31.34 -1.32 7.93
N VAL A 755 30.15 -1.54 7.36
CA VAL A 755 29.00 -2.14 8.03
C VAL A 755 28.47 -3.27 7.15
N LYS A 756 28.29 -4.45 7.74
CA LYS A 756 27.72 -5.63 7.07
C LYS A 756 26.68 -6.26 7.99
N ALA A 757 25.40 -6.18 7.62
CA ALA A 757 24.31 -6.61 8.50
C ALA A 757 23.08 -7.17 7.75
N TYR A 758 22.08 -7.69 8.47
CA TYR A 758 20.81 -8.09 7.83
C TYR A 758 20.02 -6.88 7.34
N SER A 759 19.79 -5.90 8.23
CA SER A 759 19.31 -4.55 7.93
C SER A 759 20.07 -3.50 8.75
N VAL A 760 20.05 -2.25 8.28
CA VAL A 760 20.61 -1.09 9.00
C VAL A 760 19.60 0.05 8.99
N GLU A 761 19.29 0.59 10.16
CA GLU A 761 18.41 1.75 10.34
C GLU A 761 19.14 2.83 11.14
N VAL A 762 19.12 4.08 10.66
CA VAL A 762 19.75 5.23 11.33
C VAL A 762 18.71 6.32 11.60
N ASP A 763 18.54 6.70 12.86
CA ASP A 763 17.50 7.65 13.32
C ASP A 763 18.09 8.66 14.31
N GLY A 764 18.06 9.96 14.00
CA GLY A 764 18.55 11.05 14.87
C GLY A 764 20.06 11.25 14.92
N SER A 765 20.83 10.28 14.42
CA SER A 765 22.28 10.18 14.63
C SER A 765 23.13 10.58 13.43
N THR A 766 24.39 10.96 13.67
CA THR A 766 25.40 11.14 12.61
C THR A 766 26.27 9.90 12.44
N LEU A 767 26.27 9.26 11.26
CA LEU A 767 27.12 8.12 10.93
C LEU A 767 28.08 8.46 9.78
N THR A 768 29.37 8.50 10.04
CA THR A 768 30.40 8.51 8.98
C THR A 768 30.91 7.08 8.80
N SER A 769 30.74 6.48 7.62
CA SER A 769 31.07 5.08 7.35
C SER A 769 31.70 4.90 5.97
N GLY A 770 32.51 3.84 5.79
CA GLY A 770 32.79 3.30 4.45
C GLY A 770 31.56 2.62 3.85
N LYS A 771 31.76 1.59 3.02
CA LYS A 771 30.66 0.87 2.38
C LYS A 771 29.71 0.21 3.39
N ILE A 772 28.40 0.35 3.18
CA ILE A 772 27.34 -0.33 3.95
C ILE A 772 26.69 -1.39 3.07
N TYR A 773 26.68 -2.63 3.56
CA TYR A 773 26.05 -3.76 2.90
C TYR A 773 24.97 -4.35 3.81
N THR A 774 23.80 -4.63 3.23
CA THR A 774 22.68 -5.29 3.89
C THR A 774 22.08 -6.39 3.02
N LYS A 775 21.39 -7.35 3.64
CA LYS A 775 20.56 -8.32 2.90
C LYS A 775 19.18 -7.78 2.57
N ASP A 776 18.54 -7.11 3.53
CA ASP A 776 17.15 -6.67 3.42
C ASP A 776 17.02 -5.15 3.22
N LEU A 777 17.25 -4.34 4.26
CA LEU A 777 16.89 -2.92 4.28
C LEU A 777 18.03 -2.01 4.75
N ILE A 778 18.17 -0.85 4.10
CA ILE A 778 18.84 0.33 4.65
C ILE A 778 17.79 1.44 4.84
N SER A 779 17.62 1.96 6.06
CA SER A 779 16.68 3.05 6.38
C SER A 779 17.39 4.22 7.05
N ILE A 780 17.07 5.45 6.68
CA ILE A 780 17.62 6.68 7.29
C ILE A 780 16.48 7.66 7.55
N SER A 781 16.22 7.96 8.84
CA SER A 781 15.08 8.74 9.32
C SER A 781 15.48 9.78 10.38
N GLY A 782 14.49 10.58 10.82
CA GLY A 782 14.58 11.52 11.96
C GLY A 782 15.87 12.31 12.00
N ASP A 783 16.03 13.37 11.21
CA ASP A 783 17.21 14.26 11.16
C ASP A 783 18.63 13.62 11.11
N ALA A 784 18.73 12.31 10.87
CA ALA A 784 20.00 11.60 10.77
C ALA A 784 20.88 12.10 9.61
N ILE A 785 22.20 12.08 9.82
CA ILE A 785 23.21 12.45 8.81
C ILE A 785 24.11 11.25 8.54
N VAL A 786 24.12 10.71 7.33
CA VAL A 786 24.99 9.59 6.94
C VAL A 786 26.03 10.02 5.91
N GLU A 787 27.30 10.05 6.28
CA GLU A 787 28.43 10.36 5.40
C GLU A 787 29.13 9.08 4.93
N ILE A 788 29.18 8.83 3.61
CA ILE A 788 29.75 7.60 3.05
C ILE A 788 31.13 7.86 2.42
N THR A 789 32.20 7.51 3.12
CA THR A 789 33.57 7.83 2.70
C THR A 789 34.13 6.95 1.58
N ALA A 790 33.41 5.89 1.17
CA ALA A 790 33.84 4.99 0.11
C ALA A 790 33.62 5.61 -1.28
N LEU A 791 34.62 5.47 -2.16
CA LEU A 791 34.63 6.03 -3.53
C LEU A 791 34.44 4.97 -4.62
N GLU A 792 33.78 3.85 -4.29
CA GLU A 792 33.60 2.67 -5.14
C GLU A 792 32.11 2.44 -5.46
N ASP A 793 31.81 1.75 -6.58
CA ASP A 793 30.44 1.38 -6.96
C ASP A 793 29.76 0.57 -5.83
N ASN A 794 28.46 0.80 -5.59
CA ASN A 794 27.66 0.15 -4.53
C ASN A 794 28.12 0.46 -3.09
N ALA A 795 28.49 1.72 -2.82
CA ALA A 795 28.83 2.17 -1.46
C ALA A 795 27.68 2.01 -0.44
N LEU A 796 26.43 2.03 -0.91
CA LEU A 796 25.25 1.58 -0.17
C LEU A 796 24.60 0.43 -0.97
N TYR A 797 24.48 -0.74 -0.36
CA TYR A 797 23.98 -1.93 -1.06
C TYR A 797 23.03 -2.74 -0.17
N SER A 798 21.86 -3.08 -0.73
CA SER A 798 20.92 -4.06 -0.18
C SER A 798 20.69 -5.16 -1.23
N GLU A 799 20.81 -6.44 -0.86
CA GLU A 799 20.53 -7.56 -1.78
C GLU A 799 19.08 -7.57 -2.28
N GLN A 800 18.12 -7.23 -1.41
CA GLN A 800 16.70 -7.11 -1.77
C GLN A 800 16.34 -5.77 -2.43
N GLY A 801 17.32 -4.86 -2.55
CA GLY A 801 17.10 -3.56 -3.16
C GLY A 801 16.18 -2.63 -2.35
N LYS A 802 16.11 -2.77 -1.03
CA LYS A 802 15.35 -1.83 -0.18
C LYS A 802 16.28 -0.81 0.45
N ILE A 803 16.18 0.44 0.00
CA ILE A 803 16.86 1.58 0.59
C ILE A 803 15.82 2.71 0.73
N SER A 804 15.60 3.17 1.95
CA SER A 804 14.61 4.19 2.29
C SER A 804 15.28 5.38 2.98
N ILE A 805 15.02 6.59 2.51
CA ILE A 805 15.57 7.84 3.05
C ILE A 805 14.40 8.80 3.23
N TYR A 806 14.14 9.22 4.47
CA TYR A 806 13.02 10.10 4.82
C TYR A 806 13.40 11.59 4.70
N GLU A 807 12.41 12.47 4.49
CA GLU A 807 12.59 13.88 4.07
C GLU A 807 13.49 14.74 4.99
N GLU A 808 13.59 14.39 6.27
CA GLU A 808 14.34 15.14 7.29
C GLU A 808 15.83 14.74 7.37
N SER A 809 16.25 13.66 6.70
CA SER A 809 17.60 13.09 6.82
C SER A 809 18.54 13.52 5.68
N GLU A 810 19.87 13.51 5.93
CA GLU A 810 20.90 13.92 4.95
C GLU A 810 21.92 12.80 4.68
N ILE A 811 22.32 12.65 3.41
CA ILE A 811 23.45 11.77 3.02
C ILE A 811 24.56 12.60 2.36
N LEU A 812 25.81 12.44 2.84
CA LEU A 812 26.98 13.19 2.39
C LEU A 812 28.01 12.29 1.66
N ALA A 813 28.09 12.48 0.32
CA ALA A 813 29.06 12.05 -0.72
C ALA A 813 29.89 10.74 -0.63
N GLY A 814 29.77 9.89 -1.69
CA GLY A 814 30.77 8.98 -2.29
C GLY A 814 30.64 8.96 -3.85
N THR A 815 31.68 8.65 -4.64
CA THR A 815 31.67 8.79 -6.13
C THR A 815 31.04 7.60 -6.87
N ASP A 816 29.97 7.88 -7.64
CA ASP A 816 29.33 7.10 -8.72
C ASP A 816 28.50 5.81 -8.44
N LYS A 817 27.36 5.77 -9.17
CA LYS A 817 26.43 4.67 -9.55
C LYS A 817 25.85 3.71 -8.49
N TYR A 818 24.57 3.93 -8.18
CA TYR A 818 23.65 2.88 -7.78
C TYR A 818 23.59 1.76 -8.84
N SER A 819 23.72 0.50 -8.43
CA SER A 819 23.46 -0.68 -9.27
C SER A 819 22.01 -0.71 -9.72
N THR A 820 21.77 -0.28 -10.95
CA THR A 820 20.56 -0.63 -11.71
C THR A 820 20.64 -2.10 -12.08
N GLU A 821 20.05 -2.97 -11.26
CA GLU A 821 19.36 -4.21 -11.68
C GLU A 821 18.70 -4.81 -10.42
N LYS A 822 17.37 -4.67 -10.32
CA LYS A 822 16.46 -5.14 -9.25
C LYS A 822 16.41 -4.35 -7.93
N THR A 823 16.13 -3.05 -7.99
CA THR A 823 15.76 -2.23 -6.82
C THR A 823 14.34 -1.70 -7.02
N THR A 824 13.38 -2.11 -6.19
CA THR A 824 12.07 -1.45 -6.12
C THR A 824 12.24 -0.25 -5.21
N ILE A 825 12.50 0.92 -5.80
CA ILE A 825 12.58 2.19 -5.09
C ILE A 825 11.16 2.74 -5.01
N GLU A 826 10.48 2.57 -3.87
CA GLU A 826 9.24 3.28 -3.60
C GLU A 826 9.59 4.69 -3.10
N ASN A 827 9.03 5.70 -3.81
CA ASN A 827 9.19 7.15 -3.62
C ASN A 827 10.47 7.80 -4.16
N LEU A 828 10.57 7.87 -5.49
CA LEU A 828 11.30 8.96 -6.15
C LEU A 828 10.52 9.53 -7.33
N LEU A 829 10.23 10.83 -7.26
CA LEU A 829 9.82 11.65 -8.39
C LEU A 829 10.89 11.56 -9.49
N ALA A 830 10.42 11.49 -10.74
CA ALA A 830 11.19 11.16 -11.92
C ALA A 830 12.40 12.08 -12.20
N ASP A 831 13.39 11.48 -12.86
CA ASP A 831 14.60 12.05 -13.49
C ASP A 831 15.89 12.05 -12.66
N MET A 832 16.60 10.91 -12.61
CA MET A 832 18.00 10.86 -12.18
C MET A 832 18.91 9.89 -12.94
N LYS A 833 20.05 10.42 -13.42
CA LYS A 833 21.44 9.96 -13.19
C LYS A 833 22.38 11.18 -13.29
N PRO A 834 23.58 11.22 -12.68
CA PRO A 834 23.96 10.76 -11.35
C PRO A 834 24.80 11.85 -10.62
N TYR A 835 24.18 12.73 -9.83
CA TYR A 835 24.87 13.52 -8.79
C TYR A 835 23.80 14.01 -7.82
N VAL A 836 23.62 13.33 -6.68
CA VAL A 836 22.68 13.78 -5.66
C VAL A 836 23.46 14.30 -4.49
N LYS A 837 23.62 15.62 -4.48
CA LYS A 837 23.72 16.37 -3.25
C LYS A 837 22.28 16.53 -2.75
N ILE A 838 21.83 15.65 -1.86
CA ILE A 838 20.58 15.89 -1.14
C ILE A 838 20.90 17.03 -0.19
N GLN A 839 20.50 18.25 -0.54
CA GLN A 839 20.41 19.34 0.43
C GLN A 839 19.01 19.33 1.04
N PRO A 840 18.86 19.66 2.34
CA PRO A 840 17.58 19.62 3.03
C PRO A 840 16.52 20.42 2.27
N ILE A 841 15.29 19.91 2.24
CA ILE A 841 14.12 20.66 1.78
C ILE A 841 13.85 21.76 2.81
N VAL A 842 14.61 22.85 2.71
CA VAL A 842 14.19 24.14 3.22
C VAL A 842 13.35 24.76 2.11
N THR A 843 12.06 24.95 2.36
CA THR A 843 11.17 25.65 1.43
C THR A 843 11.76 27.01 1.07
N GLY A 844 12.29 27.14 -0.15
CA GLY A 844 12.74 28.40 -0.74
C GLY A 844 14.19 28.40 -1.21
N PHE A 845 14.44 27.79 -2.36
CA PHE A 845 15.55 28.20 -3.24
C PHE A 845 14.97 28.71 -4.54
N GLU A 846 14.97 30.03 -4.71
CA GLU A 846 14.87 30.63 -6.03
C GLU A 846 16.08 31.53 -6.25
N SER A 847 17.02 31.12 -7.10
CA SER A 847 18.09 31.99 -7.58
C SER A 847 17.53 33.01 -8.55
N LEU A 848 18.04 34.24 -8.49
CA LEU A 848 17.92 35.18 -9.61
C LEU A 848 18.90 34.75 -10.70
N GLU A 849 18.56 35.00 -11.97
CA GLU A 849 19.14 34.39 -13.20
C GLU A 849 20.66 34.59 -13.45
N ASN A 850 21.45 34.98 -12.45
CA ASN A 850 22.89 34.78 -12.43
C ASN A 850 23.26 34.13 -11.10
N ASN A 851 23.84 32.93 -11.16
CA ASN A 851 24.19 31.97 -10.10
C ASN A 851 25.08 32.49 -8.93
N GLU A 852 24.90 33.73 -8.47
CA GLU A 852 25.79 34.44 -7.55
C GLU A 852 25.09 34.96 -6.27
N ILE A 853 23.74 35.06 -6.24
CA ILE A 853 22.95 35.51 -5.08
C ILE A 853 21.85 34.50 -4.71
N ILE A 854 21.77 34.14 -3.42
CA ILE A 854 20.76 33.24 -2.85
C ILE A 854 19.87 34.02 -1.88
N ILE A 855 18.55 33.86 -1.97
CA ILE A 855 17.58 34.44 -1.04
C ILE A 855 16.78 33.31 -0.37
N ARG A 856 16.65 33.33 0.96
CA ARG A 856 15.97 32.30 1.76
C ARG A 856 15.06 32.94 2.81
N GLY A 857 13.91 32.34 3.08
CA GLY A 857 13.05 32.69 4.22
C GLY A 857 13.26 31.72 5.38
N GLY A 858 13.23 32.25 6.61
CA GLY A 858 13.37 31.53 7.88
C GLY A 858 12.26 31.90 8.86
N LYS A 859 12.46 31.63 10.16
CA LYS A 859 11.45 31.91 11.21
C LYS A 859 11.41 33.40 11.54
N GLY A 860 10.59 34.17 10.83
CA GLY A 860 10.54 35.65 10.91
C GLY A 860 11.72 36.37 10.25
N GLU A 861 12.52 35.69 9.42
CA GLU A 861 13.76 36.21 8.83
C GLU A 861 13.85 35.96 7.32
N ILE A 862 14.57 36.83 6.60
CA ILE A 862 14.96 36.65 5.21
C ILE A 862 16.48 36.75 5.13
N HIS A 863 17.14 35.68 4.68
CA HIS A 863 18.58 35.61 4.48
C HIS A 863 18.93 35.80 3.00
N ILE A 864 19.88 36.69 2.72
CA ILE A 864 20.40 36.98 1.39
C ILE A 864 21.91 36.70 1.41
N SER A 865 22.38 35.72 0.64
CA SER A 865 23.78 35.26 0.66
C SER A 865 24.44 35.38 -0.71
N LEU A 866 25.72 35.75 -0.73
CA LEU A 866 26.56 35.82 -1.93
C LEU A 866 27.44 34.57 -2.04
N ILE A 867 27.48 33.94 -3.23
CA ILE A 867 28.11 32.61 -3.41
C ILE A 867 29.64 32.69 -3.60
N GLN A 868 30.21 33.81 -4.07
CA GLN A 868 31.67 33.98 -4.21
C GLN A 868 32.19 35.30 -3.64
N SER A 869 33.41 35.29 -3.10
CA SER A 869 34.09 36.45 -2.50
C SER A 869 34.73 37.43 -3.50
N SER A 870 34.31 37.46 -4.78
CA SER A 870 34.91 38.35 -5.76
C SER A 870 33.97 38.72 -6.92
N SER A 871 33.26 39.82 -6.79
CA SER A 871 33.19 40.81 -7.87
C SER A 871 32.85 42.19 -7.28
N GLU A 872 33.56 43.23 -7.71
CA GLU A 872 33.33 44.62 -7.29
C GLU A 872 31.96 45.16 -7.73
N ASN A 873 31.17 44.37 -8.47
CA ASN A 873 29.93 44.76 -9.13
C ASN A 873 28.68 44.75 -8.23
N PHE A 874 28.68 44.06 -7.07
CA PHE A 874 27.49 43.95 -6.21
C PHE A 874 27.49 44.85 -4.97
N ARG A 875 28.63 45.47 -4.63
CA ARG A 875 28.77 46.32 -3.44
C ARG A 875 27.97 47.62 -3.49
N SER A 876 27.33 47.92 -4.62
CA SER A 876 26.47 49.10 -4.84
C SER A 876 24.98 48.77 -4.97
N LEU A 877 24.58 47.49 -4.90
CA LEU A 877 23.18 47.06 -5.03
C LEU A 877 22.49 46.94 -3.67
N SER A 878 21.18 47.21 -3.66
CA SER A 878 20.32 47.09 -2.47
C SER A 878 19.14 46.16 -2.74
N ALA A 879 18.82 45.31 -1.77
CA ALA A 879 17.62 44.48 -1.75
C ALA A 879 16.47 45.24 -1.09
N ASN A 880 15.34 45.34 -1.80
CA ASN A 880 14.08 45.91 -1.33
C ASN A 880 13.08 44.76 -1.12
N VAL A 881 12.47 44.66 0.07
CA VAL A 881 11.51 43.61 0.41
C VAL A 881 10.12 44.20 0.53
N TYR A 882 9.13 43.59 -0.12
CA TYR A 882 7.73 43.99 -0.12
C TYR A 882 6.83 42.88 0.43
N ASN A 883 5.70 43.22 1.04
CA ASN A 883 4.64 42.24 1.36
C ASN A 883 3.79 41.93 0.11
N ILE A 884 2.89 40.94 0.19
CA ILE A 884 2.00 40.55 -0.93
C ILE A 884 1.04 41.66 -1.39
N SER A 885 0.78 42.66 -0.53
CA SER A 885 -0.04 43.82 -0.88
C SER A 885 0.75 44.90 -1.62
N GLY A 886 2.06 44.70 -1.84
CA GLY A 886 2.95 45.60 -2.58
C GLY A 886 3.61 46.69 -1.73
N GLU A 887 3.45 46.66 -0.41
CA GLU A 887 4.05 47.65 0.50
C GLU A 887 5.52 47.31 0.79
N LEU A 888 6.42 48.31 0.78
CA LEU A 888 7.84 48.13 1.08
C LEU A 888 8.07 47.95 2.58
N ILE A 889 8.55 46.77 2.97
CA ILE A 889 8.80 46.34 4.35
C ILE A 889 10.22 46.68 4.80
N GLY A 890 11.20 46.65 3.91
CA GLY A 890 12.59 46.94 4.28
C GLY A 890 13.55 47.05 3.11
N LYS A 891 14.70 47.68 3.36
CA LYS A 891 15.78 47.87 2.39
C LYS A 891 17.14 47.61 3.03
N THR A 892 17.99 46.82 2.38
CA THR A 892 19.37 46.55 2.87
C THR A 892 20.40 46.56 1.74
N ALA A 893 21.64 46.95 2.06
CA ALA A 893 22.75 46.97 1.10
C ALA A 893 23.47 45.62 1.07
N LEU A 894 23.84 45.16 -0.12
CA LEU A 894 24.54 43.89 -0.31
C LEU A 894 26.05 44.11 -0.13
N SER A 895 26.55 44.00 1.11
CA SER A 895 27.96 44.29 1.42
C SER A 895 28.71 43.15 2.15
N GLU A 896 28.00 42.13 2.63
CA GLU A 896 28.55 40.99 3.38
C GLU A 896 28.25 39.65 2.68
N LYS A 897 29.00 38.58 3.02
CA LYS A 897 28.79 37.22 2.49
C LYS A 897 27.35 36.72 2.73
N GLN A 898 26.70 37.20 3.79
CA GLN A 898 25.32 36.92 4.14
C GLN A 898 24.71 38.13 4.85
N THR A 899 23.49 38.50 4.49
CA THR A 899 22.71 39.60 5.08
C THR A 899 21.37 39.03 5.54
N VAL A 900 20.93 39.40 6.75
CA VAL A 900 19.67 38.91 7.33
C VAL A 900 18.73 40.10 7.56
N MET A 901 17.47 39.95 7.17
CA MET A 901 16.42 40.95 7.40
C MET A 901 15.26 40.31 8.17
N HIS A 902 14.93 40.87 9.33
CA HIS A 902 13.78 40.42 10.09
C HIS A 902 12.49 41.00 9.51
N VAL A 903 11.45 40.19 9.42
CA VAL A 903 10.10 40.62 9.01
C VAL A 903 9.10 40.31 10.12
N HIS A 904 8.16 41.22 10.32
CA HIS A 904 7.34 41.25 11.53
C HIS A 904 6.21 40.21 11.58
N ALA A 905 5.91 39.52 10.47
CA ALA A 905 4.86 38.50 10.41
C ALA A 905 5.21 37.34 9.46
N PRO A 906 4.79 36.10 9.76
CA PRO A 906 4.89 35.00 8.82
C PRO A 906 3.98 35.25 7.60
N GLY A 907 4.46 34.93 6.42
CA GLY A 907 3.76 35.23 5.16
C GLY A 907 4.67 35.19 3.94
N ILE A 908 4.10 35.58 2.80
CA ILE A 908 4.81 35.65 1.52
C ILE A 908 5.35 37.07 1.34
N TYR A 909 6.60 37.19 0.91
CA TYR A 909 7.30 38.44 0.63
C TYR A 909 7.92 38.43 -0.76
N ILE A 910 8.07 39.63 -1.35
CA ILE A 910 8.69 39.84 -2.66
C ILE A 910 10.00 40.59 -2.45
N VAL A 911 11.12 40.02 -2.86
CA VAL A 911 12.46 40.64 -2.77
C VAL A 911 12.90 41.10 -4.14
N ARG A 912 13.26 42.38 -4.27
CA ARG A 912 13.73 43.01 -5.50
C ARG A 912 15.16 43.52 -5.36
N ILE A 913 16.04 43.14 -6.29
CA ILE A 913 17.44 43.58 -6.35
C ILE A 913 17.70 44.08 -7.78
N GLY A 914 17.72 45.40 -8.00
CA GLY A 914 17.73 45.97 -9.37
C GLY A 914 16.43 45.65 -10.12
N ASP A 915 16.54 45.11 -11.34
CA ASP A 915 15.38 44.71 -12.17
C ASP A 915 14.87 43.30 -11.86
N ASN A 916 15.58 42.59 -11.01
CA ASN A 916 15.32 41.20 -10.64
C ASN A 916 14.38 41.11 -9.43
N VAL A 917 13.36 40.24 -9.51
CA VAL A 917 12.31 40.08 -8.49
C VAL A 917 12.14 38.60 -8.12
N LYS A 918 12.01 38.29 -6.83
CA LYS A 918 11.77 36.93 -6.30
C LYS A 918 10.77 36.87 -5.17
N LYS A 919 10.02 35.76 -5.12
CA LYS A 919 9.06 35.46 -4.06
C LYS A 919 9.72 34.59 -2.99
N VAL A 920 9.49 34.91 -1.72
CA VAL A 920 10.07 34.22 -0.57
C VAL A 920 8.98 33.98 0.47
N VAL A 921 8.93 32.78 1.04
CA VAL A 921 8.00 32.43 2.13
C VAL A 921 8.74 32.50 3.45
N VAL A 922 8.21 33.26 4.41
CA VAL A 922 8.74 33.39 5.77
C VAL A 922 7.75 32.76 6.73
N ARG A 923 8.21 31.86 7.60
CA ARG A 923 7.37 31.08 8.52
C ARG A 923 7.36 31.64 9.94
#